data_AF-A0A6N4W6T0-F1
#
_entry.id   AF-A0A6N4W6T0-F1
#
_cell.length_a   1.000
_cell.length_b   1.000
_cell.length_c   1.000
_cell.angle_alpha   90.00
_cell.angle_beta   90.00
_cell.angle_gamma   90.00
#
_symmetry.space_group_name_H-M   'P 1'
#
loop_
_entity.id
_entity.type
_entity.pdbx_description
1 polymer ?
#
loop_
_entity_poly.entity_id
_entity_poly.type
_entity_poly.pdbx_seq_one_letter_code
_entity_poly.pdbx_strand_id
1 'polypeptide(L)'
;MGCGIEVHTRPGPHGPVIANVVGDRLHPTNRGRLCTKGATHAELMGTADGRATRALTRRSRDEGFVPTSVDDAAAAVGARLRQILDRHGPDAIALYVSGQMSLEAQYLATKLAKGFIRTVHLESNSRLCMASAASGYKQSLGADGPPGSYDDIDCADLFFVIGSNMADCHPILYLRMADRLRAGAKLIVVDPRRTATAAQADLFLQIRPGTDLALLNGLLHLLVAAGAIDSAFIAEHTEGWSAMPEFLADYSPSVVAGITGLDEADLRRAAEMIAEAGEWMSLWTMGLNQSTHGTWNTNAICNLHLATGAICRTGSGPLSLTGQPNAMGGREMGYMGAGLPGQRTVASAADRDFVERQWGVHPGTIRPDVGTGTIGMFETMAAGDIKACWIMCTNPVASVAHRGTVIDALRAAEFVITQDAYADTATNRHADVVLPAALWVEGDGVMVNSERTLTLVQQCVTAPGQARPDWQLICQVADAMGFGAHFGYRSSEEVFDEIRGFANPATGYDIRGASYQRLRETPVQWPTPPGDRTDRHPLRYLEPTGPVFPTASGRAVFHARPHLPPQELPDADYPLVLTTGRLAHQWHTMTKTGRIDKLTRLDDGPFVEIHRDDAAALDIRHGWRVEIRSRRGSVVLPAVVTDRVRPGLCFAPFHWNDEHGADLTVNTVTSAAVDPDSLQPELKACAVALRPVAPPMATASTDTVPVTAGVPLVLWASQTGNAEELATRLVDALQHQGRSAACASMADISPADLHGASAVFVVTSTFGDGGPPDNAARFWEHLQGPDAPQLPTLRYAVLGLGDRSYGQFCGYARDLDARFAELGGARVLDRVDCEVHDGPTHQRWIERVAGYLNPGGAQAVPPSAAAPRLFTRAHPVAARMSRNDRLTPSSAAKEVRQFGFDISAAGLTYSVGDSLGVVPTNSAADVARWLAATGLPAEQTVEVDGTELPLAEALTHHYDICAVTPNLLTFLADSAGDKADKTTARQLRAACAQISSWRLGRNGIDVVTEFGVRADAQQWQDVLVRLTPRMYSISSSPLVSPDEVQLTVSVVRYRGPDGGRRGGVCSTYLADRAQHTTTPIFLQRSPHFRPPDDRTAPIVMIGAGTGIAPFRGFLQERRALGHTGRNWLFFGDQHRRENFYYREDLTGMVTDGVLHRLDLAFSRDQPKRIYVQNKMIDNGAQLWAWLQDGACIYVCGDAAGMAAGVDSALSTIIRTHGRLGAAAAHDYKRDLVATKRYLRDVY
;
A
#
# COMPACT_ATOMS: atom_id res chain seq x y z
N MET A 1 5.61 -9.49 -3.15
CA MET A 1 5.23 -8.18 -3.73
C MET A 1 6.18 -7.76 -4.83
N GLY A 2 7.43 -7.42 -4.52
CA GLY A 2 8.41 -6.92 -5.50
C GLY A 2 8.26 -5.43 -5.78
N CYS A 3 8.17 -4.59 -4.73
CA CYS A 3 8.14 -3.13 -4.90
C CYS A 3 9.53 -2.65 -5.34
N GLY A 4 9.60 -1.81 -6.37
CA GLY A 4 10.83 -1.13 -6.75
C GLY A 4 11.18 -0.04 -5.74
N ILE A 5 12.48 0.08 -5.47
CA ILE A 5 13.02 0.97 -4.45
C ILE A 5 14.18 1.77 -5.06
N GLU A 6 14.17 3.08 -4.82
CA GLU A 6 15.32 3.95 -5.07
C GLU A 6 16.07 4.18 -3.75
N VAL A 7 17.38 3.92 -3.78
CA VAL A 7 18.27 4.04 -2.61
C VAL A 7 19.19 5.24 -2.85
N HIS A 8 19.11 6.22 -1.96
CA HIS A 8 20.05 7.34 -1.94
C HIS A 8 21.14 7.05 -0.93
N THR A 9 22.40 7.05 -1.37
CA THR A 9 23.56 6.82 -0.51
C THR A 9 24.29 8.11 -0.16
N ARG A 10 25.01 8.11 0.95
CA ARG A 10 25.98 9.16 1.32
C ARG A 10 27.33 8.52 1.70
N PRO A 11 28.44 9.28 1.65
CA PRO A 11 29.71 8.79 2.18
C PRO A 11 29.60 8.42 3.66
N GLY A 12 30.18 7.27 4.02
CA GLY A 12 30.31 6.79 5.40
C GLY A 12 31.75 6.30 5.68
N PRO A 13 32.06 5.97 6.95
CA PRO A 13 33.43 5.66 7.39
C PRO A 13 34.03 4.39 6.75
N HIS A 14 33.19 3.47 6.26
CA HIS A 14 33.62 2.20 5.64
C HIS A 14 33.10 2.02 4.21
N GLY A 15 32.72 3.12 3.56
CA GLY A 15 32.08 3.11 2.23
C GLY A 15 30.74 3.84 2.22
N PRO A 16 30.01 3.80 1.09
CA PRO A 16 28.69 4.39 1.02
C PRO A 16 27.72 3.72 2.01
N VAL A 17 26.90 4.53 2.67
CA VAL A 17 25.81 4.09 3.54
C VAL A 17 24.48 4.62 3.01
N ILE A 18 23.39 3.91 3.31
CA ILE A 18 22.05 4.35 2.92
C ILE A 18 21.68 5.62 3.70
N ALA A 19 21.39 6.70 2.98
CA ALA A 19 20.92 7.96 3.53
C ALA A 19 19.39 8.01 3.58
N ASN A 20 18.74 7.55 2.51
CA ASN A 20 17.29 7.54 2.38
C ASN A 20 16.83 6.46 1.40
N VAL A 21 15.58 6.02 1.56
CA VAL A 21 14.92 5.04 0.71
C VAL A 21 13.55 5.58 0.31
N VAL A 22 13.24 5.56 -0.98
CA VAL A 22 11.92 5.93 -1.50
C VAL A 22 11.42 4.89 -2.50
N GLY A 23 10.10 4.83 -2.71
CA GLY A 23 9.56 3.93 -3.72
C GLY A 23 9.90 4.41 -5.12
N ASP A 24 10.33 3.49 -5.98
CA ASP A 24 10.55 3.79 -7.39
C ASP A 24 9.19 4.06 -8.07
N ARG A 25 9.05 5.28 -8.60
CA ARG A 25 7.83 5.76 -9.27
C ARG A 25 7.57 5.10 -10.61
N LEU A 26 8.60 4.53 -11.24
CA LEU A 26 8.49 3.86 -12.53
C LEU A 26 8.29 2.36 -12.42
N HIS A 27 8.57 1.77 -11.26
CA HIS A 27 8.39 0.33 -11.08
C HIS A 27 6.90 -0.05 -11.13
N PRO A 28 6.50 -1.00 -12.00
CA PRO A 28 5.08 -1.28 -12.32
C PRO A 28 4.28 -1.80 -11.12
N THR A 29 4.94 -2.52 -10.21
CA THR A 29 4.28 -3.08 -9.03
C THR A 29 3.77 -2.02 -8.06
N ASN A 30 4.52 -0.94 -7.80
CA ASN A 30 4.24 -0.03 -6.69
C ASN A 30 4.06 1.43 -7.06
N ARG A 31 4.50 1.89 -8.25
CA ARG A 31 4.31 3.27 -8.72
C ARG A 31 4.71 4.32 -7.66
N GLY A 32 5.81 4.06 -6.96
CA GLY A 32 6.36 4.94 -5.92
C GLY A 32 5.85 4.70 -4.49
N ARG A 33 4.86 3.83 -4.28
CA ARG A 33 4.34 3.50 -2.94
C ARG A 33 5.25 2.50 -2.22
N LEU A 34 5.41 2.65 -0.91
CA LEU A 34 6.05 1.66 -0.02
C LEU A 34 5.19 1.44 1.22
N CYS A 35 5.22 0.22 1.76
CA CYS A 35 4.65 -0.07 3.07
C CYS A 35 5.65 0.32 4.18
N THR A 36 5.22 0.31 5.43
CA THR A 36 6.05 0.62 6.60
C THR A 36 7.37 -0.14 6.60
N LYS A 37 7.35 -1.46 6.39
CA LYS A 37 8.56 -2.31 6.29
C LYS A 37 9.53 -1.86 5.19
N GLY A 38 9.00 -1.39 4.04
CA GLY A 38 9.81 -0.89 2.94
C GLY A 38 10.36 0.52 3.18
N ALA A 39 9.57 1.38 3.83
CA ALA A 39 9.96 2.75 4.16
C ALA A 39 11.03 2.81 5.25
N THR A 40 11.03 1.88 6.21
CA THR A 40 12.03 1.80 7.29
C THR A 40 13.32 1.07 6.87
N HIS A 41 13.56 0.87 5.57
CA HIS A 41 14.71 0.08 5.12
C HIS A 41 16.06 0.73 5.42
N ALA A 42 16.14 2.06 5.37
CA ALA A 42 17.34 2.78 5.79
C ALA A 42 17.69 2.52 7.26
N GLU A 43 16.68 2.42 8.14
CA GLU A 43 16.86 2.10 9.56
C GLU A 43 17.41 0.68 9.74
N LEU A 44 16.84 -0.31 9.03
CA LEU A 44 17.32 -1.69 9.04
C LEU A 44 18.81 -1.79 8.67
N MET A 45 19.22 -1.07 7.62
CA MET A 45 20.61 -1.10 7.16
C MET A 45 21.54 -0.30 8.07
N GLY A 46 21.01 0.67 8.83
CA GLY A 46 21.72 1.39 9.88
C GLY A 46 21.97 0.55 11.14
N THR A 47 21.11 -0.44 11.42
CA THR A 47 21.31 -1.36 12.55
C THR A 47 22.33 -2.45 12.20
N ALA A 48 23.61 -2.23 12.54
CA ALA A 48 24.67 -3.21 12.33
C ALA A 48 24.72 -4.32 13.40
N ASP A 49 23.98 -4.13 14.51
CA ASP A 49 24.01 -5.04 15.65
C ASP A 49 23.57 -6.46 15.27
N GLY A 50 24.41 -7.44 15.65
CA GLY A 50 24.18 -8.87 15.40
C GLY A 50 24.47 -9.34 13.97
N ARG A 51 24.92 -8.49 13.04
CA ARG A 51 25.35 -8.91 11.69
C ARG A 51 26.57 -9.83 11.78
N ALA A 52 26.55 -10.93 11.02
CA ALA A 52 27.71 -11.81 10.89
C ALA A 52 28.75 -11.17 9.96
N THR A 53 29.92 -10.81 10.48
CA THR A 53 31.00 -10.13 9.72
C THR A 53 32.19 -11.04 9.43
N ARG A 54 32.25 -12.20 10.07
CA ARG A 54 33.23 -13.27 9.88
C ARG A 54 32.50 -14.60 9.98
N ALA A 55 33.10 -15.67 9.47
CA ALA A 55 32.58 -17.00 9.71
C ALA A 55 32.72 -17.38 11.18
N LEU A 56 31.75 -18.11 11.71
CA LEU A 56 31.74 -18.59 13.08
C LEU A 56 31.82 -20.11 13.03
N THR A 57 32.79 -20.71 13.73
CA THR A 57 32.95 -22.16 13.78
C THR A 57 33.07 -22.64 15.22
N ARG A 58 32.68 -23.87 15.50
CA ARG A 58 32.92 -24.52 16.80
C ARG A 58 33.38 -25.95 16.61
N ARG A 59 34.11 -26.49 17.58
CA ARG A 59 34.62 -27.87 17.53
C ARG A 59 33.55 -28.89 17.93
N SER A 60 32.71 -28.51 18.88
CA SER A 60 31.57 -29.29 19.36
C SER A 60 30.40 -28.34 19.64
N ARG A 61 29.17 -28.86 19.66
CA ARG A 61 27.96 -28.03 19.87
C ARG A 61 27.80 -27.53 21.30
N ASP A 62 28.55 -28.09 22.24
CA ASP A 62 28.61 -27.65 23.63
C ASP A 62 29.61 -26.50 23.84
N GLU A 63 30.45 -26.21 22.84
CA GLU A 63 31.39 -25.10 22.85
C GLU A 63 30.81 -23.84 22.17
N GLY A 64 31.30 -22.68 22.58
CA GLY A 64 30.99 -21.39 21.94
C GLY A 64 31.63 -21.25 20.55
N PHE A 65 31.04 -20.40 19.73
CA PHE A 65 31.60 -20.07 18.42
C PHE A 65 32.92 -19.29 18.52
N VAL A 66 33.85 -19.62 17.62
CA VAL A 66 35.11 -18.92 17.39
C VAL A 66 35.07 -18.25 16.01
N PRO A 67 35.33 -16.93 15.90
CA PRO A 67 35.45 -16.27 14.61
C PRO A 67 36.65 -16.78 13.81
N THR A 68 36.44 -17.11 12.54
CA THR A 68 37.48 -17.51 11.58
C THR A 68 37.37 -16.71 10.28
N SER A 69 38.32 -16.89 9.35
CA SER A 69 38.18 -16.29 8.02
C SER A 69 37.10 -17.02 7.21
N VAL A 70 36.37 -16.31 6.35
CA VAL A 70 35.35 -16.92 5.49
C VAL A 70 35.96 -17.90 4.50
N ASP A 71 37.17 -17.63 3.99
CA ASP A 71 37.89 -18.53 3.10
C ASP A 71 38.25 -19.85 3.78
N ASP A 72 38.82 -19.80 4.99
CA ASP A 72 39.17 -21.01 5.75
C ASP A 72 37.92 -21.80 6.14
N ALA A 73 36.83 -21.11 6.53
CA ALA A 73 35.57 -21.77 6.84
C ALA A 73 34.93 -22.44 5.62
N ALA A 74 34.87 -21.75 4.48
CA ALA A 74 34.31 -22.32 3.25
C ALA A 74 35.13 -23.53 2.78
N ALA A 75 36.46 -23.46 2.86
CA ALA A 75 37.35 -24.58 2.57
C ALA A 75 37.11 -25.77 3.51
N ALA A 76 37.00 -25.52 4.81
CA ALA A 76 36.72 -26.56 5.81
C ALA A 76 35.33 -27.20 5.62
N VAL A 77 34.31 -26.37 5.31
CA VAL A 77 32.96 -26.84 4.98
C VAL A 77 32.98 -27.74 3.75
N GLY A 78 33.60 -27.30 2.65
CA GLY A 78 33.71 -28.10 1.43
C GLY A 78 34.45 -29.42 1.64
N ALA A 79 35.58 -29.38 2.36
CA ALA A 79 36.32 -30.60 2.70
C ALA A 79 35.48 -31.57 3.56
N ARG A 80 34.73 -31.07 4.55
CA ARG A 80 33.89 -31.90 5.42
C ARG A 80 32.69 -32.48 4.66
N LEU A 81 32.02 -31.69 3.83
CA LEU A 81 30.93 -32.17 2.97
C LEU A 81 31.45 -33.22 1.98
N ARG A 82 32.65 -33.02 1.40
CA ARG A 82 33.25 -34.02 0.52
C ARG A 82 33.53 -35.34 1.23
N GLN A 83 34.07 -35.30 2.44
CA GLN A 83 34.27 -36.51 3.25
C GLN A 83 32.96 -37.26 3.54
N ILE A 84 31.89 -36.53 3.87
CA ILE A 84 30.58 -37.14 4.12
C ILE A 84 30.02 -37.76 2.83
N LEU A 85 30.13 -37.05 1.70
CA LEU A 85 29.72 -37.56 0.38
C LEU A 85 30.45 -38.86 0.04
N ASP A 86 31.78 -38.89 0.20
CA ASP A 86 32.60 -40.07 -0.13
C ASP A 86 32.33 -41.26 0.81
N ARG A 87 32.00 -41.00 2.08
CA ARG A 87 31.79 -42.05 3.09
C ARG A 87 30.37 -42.60 3.11
N HIS A 88 29.37 -41.73 3.00
CA HIS A 88 27.96 -42.07 3.22
C HIS A 88 27.10 -41.96 1.96
N GLY A 89 27.64 -41.43 0.87
CA GLY A 89 26.92 -41.26 -0.38
C GLY A 89 26.14 -39.94 -0.48
N PRO A 90 25.46 -39.71 -1.61
CA PRO A 90 24.85 -38.43 -1.94
C PRO A 90 23.73 -38.01 -0.99
N ASP A 91 22.86 -38.94 -0.63
CA ASP A 91 21.66 -38.66 0.18
C ASP A 91 21.99 -38.44 1.67
N ALA A 92 23.26 -38.58 2.06
CA ALA A 92 23.73 -38.18 3.38
C ALA A 92 23.86 -36.64 3.52
N ILE A 93 23.68 -35.88 2.44
CA ILE A 93 23.79 -34.42 2.43
C ILE A 93 22.47 -33.81 1.98
N ALA A 94 21.94 -32.89 2.78
CA ALA A 94 20.76 -32.11 2.47
C ALA A 94 21.08 -30.61 2.34
N LEU A 95 20.42 -29.94 1.39
CA LEU A 95 20.42 -28.49 1.26
C LEU A 95 19.00 -27.98 1.55
N TYR A 96 18.87 -27.04 2.49
CA TYR A 96 17.62 -26.37 2.82
C TYR A 96 17.71 -24.87 2.55
N VAL A 97 17.08 -24.43 1.48
CA VAL A 97 17.25 -23.09 0.89
C VAL A 97 16.00 -22.22 1.02
N SER A 98 16.00 -21.07 0.35
CA SER A 98 15.01 -20.02 0.61
C SER A 98 14.56 -19.25 -0.63
N GLY A 99 13.27 -18.93 -0.69
CA GLY A 99 12.69 -17.96 -1.62
C GLY A 99 13.11 -16.49 -1.35
N GLN A 100 14.04 -16.24 -0.43
CA GLN A 100 14.63 -14.92 -0.18
C GLN A 100 15.98 -14.70 -0.88
N MET A 101 16.61 -15.76 -1.38
CA MET A 101 17.89 -15.66 -2.10
C MET A 101 17.68 -15.07 -3.50
N SER A 102 18.75 -14.58 -4.12
CA SER A 102 18.74 -14.18 -5.52
C SER A 102 18.50 -15.38 -6.45
N LEU A 103 18.07 -15.12 -7.69
CA LEU A 103 17.84 -16.16 -8.68
C LEU A 103 19.11 -16.99 -8.95
N GLU A 104 20.27 -16.33 -8.94
CA GLU A 104 21.59 -16.91 -9.15
C GLU A 104 21.95 -17.92 -8.06
N ALA A 105 21.76 -17.55 -6.78
CA ALA A 105 22.03 -18.45 -5.66
C ALA A 105 21.06 -19.65 -5.66
N GLN A 106 19.79 -19.45 -6.01
CA GLN A 106 18.81 -20.54 -6.14
C GLN A 106 19.21 -21.52 -7.25
N TYR A 107 19.63 -21.01 -8.41
CA TYR A 107 20.14 -21.82 -9.52
C TYR A 107 21.36 -22.63 -9.13
N LEU A 108 22.37 -22.00 -8.52
CA LEU A 108 23.60 -22.68 -8.15
C LEU A 108 23.39 -23.74 -7.06
N ALA A 109 22.48 -23.51 -6.11
CA ALA A 109 22.09 -24.53 -5.14
C ALA A 109 21.48 -25.75 -5.83
N THR A 110 20.58 -25.55 -6.81
CA THR A 110 20.03 -26.65 -7.63
C THR A 110 21.10 -27.37 -8.43
N LYS A 111 21.99 -26.62 -9.10
CA LYS A 111 23.10 -27.16 -9.88
C LYS A 111 24.00 -28.04 -9.01
N LEU A 112 24.45 -27.53 -7.86
CA LEU A 112 25.29 -28.25 -6.92
C LEU A 112 24.60 -29.51 -6.38
N ALA A 113 23.38 -29.37 -5.85
CA ALA A 113 22.67 -30.49 -5.23
C ALA A 113 22.38 -31.64 -6.21
N LYS A 114 21.83 -31.34 -7.38
CA LYS A 114 21.32 -32.36 -8.31
C LYS A 114 22.34 -32.81 -9.35
N GLY A 115 23.19 -31.90 -9.81
CA GLY A 115 24.20 -32.18 -10.84
C GLY A 115 25.50 -32.76 -10.29
N PHE A 116 25.92 -32.35 -9.08
CA PHE A 116 27.27 -32.66 -8.58
C PHE A 116 27.26 -33.51 -7.31
N ILE A 117 26.52 -33.09 -6.28
CA ILE A 117 26.30 -33.91 -5.08
C ILE A 117 25.42 -35.11 -5.44
N ARG A 118 24.44 -34.91 -6.33
CA ARG A 118 23.42 -35.90 -6.76
C ARG A 118 22.50 -36.36 -5.63
N THR A 119 22.31 -35.50 -4.63
CA THR A 119 21.36 -35.72 -3.53
C THR A 119 19.93 -35.45 -4.00
N VAL A 120 18.98 -36.24 -3.48
CA VAL A 120 17.55 -35.95 -3.64
C VAL A 120 17.05 -34.91 -2.62
N HIS A 121 17.85 -34.62 -1.60
CA HIS A 121 17.49 -33.74 -0.49
C HIS A 121 17.85 -32.27 -0.77
N LEU A 122 17.19 -31.68 -1.77
CA LEU A 122 17.14 -30.24 -1.96
C LEU A 122 15.72 -29.74 -1.71
N GLU A 123 15.56 -28.97 -0.63
CA GLU A 123 14.27 -28.40 -0.24
C GLU A 123 14.37 -26.92 0.09
N SER A 124 13.22 -26.25 0.12
CA SER A 124 13.15 -24.80 0.30
C SER A 124 12.00 -24.41 1.21
N ASN A 125 12.16 -23.34 1.98
CA ASN A 125 11.03 -22.78 2.75
C ASN A 125 9.83 -22.38 1.88
N SER A 126 10.00 -22.23 0.57
CA SER A 126 8.91 -22.03 -0.38
C SER A 126 7.96 -23.23 -0.47
N ARG A 127 8.40 -24.45 -0.11
CA ARG A 127 7.54 -25.62 0.13
C ARG A 127 6.47 -25.33 1.16
N LEU A 128 6.81 -24.57 2.21
CA LEU A 128 5.89 -24.20 3.28
C LEU A 128 4.84 -23.19 2.81
N CYS A 129 4.92 -22.69 1.58
CA CYS A 129 4.21 -21.48 1.15
C CYS A 129 3.48 -21.66 -0.19
N MET A 130 4.20 -21.89 -1.29
CA MET A 130 3.67 -21.74 -2.66
C MET A 130 3.65 -23.03 -3.47
N ALA A 131 4.02 -24.16 -2.88
CA ALA A 131 4.11 -25.42 -3.61
C ALA A 131 2.73 -25.90 -4.09
N SER A 132 1.70 -25.75 -3.27
CA SER A 132 0.33 -26.16 -3.61
C SER A 132 -0.22 -25.36 -4.79
N ALA A 133 -0.01 -24.05 -4.80
CA ALA A 133 -0.37 -23.19 -5.94
C ALA A 133 0.39 -23.58 -7.21
N ALA A 134 1.68 -23.89 -7.10
CA ALA A 134 2.50 -24.32 -8.24
C ALA A 134 1.99 -25.63 -8.85
N SER A 135 1.72 -26.64 -8.01
CA SER A 135 1.20 -27.93 -8.45
C SER A 135 -0.19 -27.80 -9.07
N GLY A 136 -1.08 -27.00 -8.46
CA GLY A 136 -2.43 -26.78 -8.99
C GLY A 136 -2.43 -26.06 -10.34
N TYR A 137 -1.62 -25.01 -10.52
CA TYR A 137 -1.47 -24.35 -11.82
C TYR A 137 -0.92 -25.31 -12.89
N LYS A 138 0.09 -26.13 -12.57
CA LYS A 138 0.60 -27.14 -13.52
C LYS A 138 -0.47 -28.15 -13.91
N GLN A 139 -1.26 -28.64 -12.95
CA GLN A 139 -2.33 -29.61 -13.21
C GLN A 139 -3.49 -29.03 -14.02
N SER A 140 -3.87 -27.76 -13.79
CA SER A 140 -5.02 -27.14 -14.46
C SER A 140 -4.66 -26.39 -15.75
N LEU A 141 -3.51 -25.71 -15.78
CA LEU A 141 -3.10 -24.81 -16.87
C LEU A 141 -1.82 -25.27 -17.59
N GLY A 142 -1.16 -26.34 -17.14
CA GLY A 142 0.02 -26.92 -17.79
C GLY A 142 1.37 -26.31 -17.39
N ALA A 143 1.39 -25.16 -16.73
CA ALA A 143 2.62 -24.50 -16.31
C ALA A 143 2.46 -23.78 -14.97
N ASP A 144 3.58 -23.57 -14.26
CA ASP A 144 3.61 -22.73 -13.07
C ASP A 144 3.62 -21.24 -13.46
N GLY A 145 3.18 -20.40 -12.52
CA GLY A 145 3.04 -18.96 -12.64
C GLY A 145 1.60 -18.56 -12.97
N PRO A 146 1.09 -17.43 -12.44
CA PRO A 146 -0.26 -16.98 -12.74
C PRO A 146 -0.49 -16.79 -14.26
N PRO A 147 -1.72 -16.94 -14.76
CA PRO A 147 -2.09 -16.54 -16.11
C PRO A 147 -2.09 -15.02 -16.32
N GLY A 148 -2.43 -14.25 -15.27
CA GLY A 148 -2.50 -12.79 -15.28
C GLY A 148 -1.31 -12.10 -14.60
N SER A 149 -1.49 -10.84 -14.21
CA SER A 149 -0.51 -9.92 -13.64
C SER A 149 -1.15 -8.97 -12.62
N TYR A 150 -0.37 -8.06 -12.03
CA TYR A 150 -0.97 -7.04 -11.17
C TYR A 150 -1.71 -5.95 -11.95
N ASP A 151 -1.53 -5.86 -13.27
CA ASP A 151 -2.28 -4.92 -14.11
C ASP A 151 -3.77 -5.27 -14.19
N ASP A 152 -4.11 -6.54 -13.98
CA ASP A 152 -5.50 -6.99 -13.93
C ASP A 152 -6.25 -6.40 -12.72
N ILE A 153 -5.55 -6.06 -11.62
CA ILE A 153 -6.17 -5.40 -10.46
C ILE A 153 -6.73 -4.03 -10.84
N ASP A 154 -6.16 -3.35 -11.84
CA ASP A 154 -6.65 -2.05 -12.27
C ASP A 154 -7.95 -2.15 -13.11
N CYS A 155 -8.33 -3.36 -13.55
CA CYS A 155 -9.42 -3.58 -14.50
C CYS A 155 -10.55 -4.45 -13.94
N ALA A 156 -10.30 -5.29 -12.93
CA ALA A 156 -11.32 -6.18 -12.36
C ALA A 156 -12.55 -5.44 -11.82
N ASP A 157 -13.74 -5.96 -12.07
CA ASP A 157 -15.02 -5.49 -11.52
C ASP A 157 -15.38 -6.18 -10.19
N LEU A 158 -14.81 -7.36 -9.95
CA LEU A 158 -14.97 -8.12 -8.71
C LEU A 158 -13.65 -8.76 -8.28
N PHE A 159 -13.36 -8.66 -6.98
CA PHE A 159 -12.29 -9.39 -6.33
C PHE A 159 -12.88 -10.48 -5.43
N PHE A 160 -12.50 -11.72 -5.68
CA PHE A 160 -12.75 -12.87 -4.81
C PHE A 160 -11.48 -13.18 -4.03
N VAL A 161 -11.34 -12.55 -2.86
CA VAL A 161 -10.18 -12.72 -1.98
C VAL A 161 -10.46 -13.87 -1.02
N ILE A 162 -9.70 -14.95 -1.12
CA ILE A 162 -9.93 -16.16 -0.33
C ILE A 162 -8.66 -16.64 0.37
N GLY A 163 -8.73 -16.88 1.68
CA GLY A 163 -7.59 -17.33 2.48
C GLY A 163 -6.42 -16.35 2.45
N SER A 164 -6.69 -15.05 2.39
CA SER A 164 -5.68 -13.99 2.26
C SER A 164 -6.06 -12.72 3.03
N ASN A 165 -5.11 -12.25 3.85
CA ASN A 165 -5.15 -10.93 4.46
C ASN A 165 -4.19 -9.99 3.73
N MET A 166 -4.65 -9.45 2.60
CA MET A 166 -3.84 -8.59 1.74
C MET A 166 -3.41 -7.30 2.42
N ALA A 167 -4.24 -6.73 3.29
CA ALA A 167 -3.92 -5.51 4.03
C ALA A 167 -2.60 -5.64 4.81
N ASP A 168 -2.39 -6.77 5.49
CA ASP A 168 -1.18 -6.98 6.31
C ASP A 168 -0.04 -7.64 5.52
N CYS A 169 -0.37 -8.57 4.62
CA CYS A 169 0.61 -9.42 3.94
C CYS A 169 1.11 -8.82 2.62
N HIS A 170 0.27 -8.08 1.92
CA HIS A 170 0.52 -7.51 0.59
C HIS A 170 0.02 -6.05 0.50
N PRO A 171 0.47 -5.12 1.38
CA PRO A 171 -0.20 -3.83 1.55
C PRO A 171 -0.29 -2.98 0.28
N ILE A 172 0.74 -3.01 -0.57
CA ILE A 172 0.74 -2.22 -1.82
C ILE A 172 -0.26 -2.74 -2.87
N LEU A 173 -0.49 -4.06 -2.93
CA LEU A 173 -1.52 -4.64 -3.80
C LEU A 173 -2.90 -4.43 -3.21
N TYR A 174 -3.02 -4.48 -1.88
CA TYR A 174 -4.24 -4.09 -1.20
C TYR A 174 -4.61 -2.63 -1.51
N LEU A 175 -3.66 -1.69 -1.44
CA LEU A 175 -3.90 -0.30 -1.81
C LEU A 175 -4.30 -0.15 -3.29
N ARG A 176 -3.68 -0.91 -4.19
CA ARG A 176 -4.07 -0.94 -5.62
C ARG A 176 -5.48 -1.48 -5.81
N MET A 177 -5.85 -2.54 -5.10
CA MET A 177 -7.21 -3.08 -5.08
C MET A 177 -8.19 -2.06 -4.50
N ALA A 178 -7.85 -1.40 -3.40
CA ALA A 178 -8.68 -0.34 -2.79
C ALA A 178 -8.90 0.86 -3.73
N ASP A 179 -7.90 1.22 -4.55
CA ASP A 179 -8.07 2.21 -5.63
C ASP A 179 -9.17 1.75 -6.60
N ARG A 180 -9.17 0.47 -6.98
CA ARG A 180 -10.16 -0.11 -7.89
C ARG A 180 -11.55 -0.27 -7.26
N LEU A 181 -11.63 -0.61 -5.97
CA LEU A 181 -12.89 -0.64 -5.20
C LEU A 181 -13.56 0.74 -5.16
N ARG A 182 -12.77 1.80 -4.92
CA ARG A 182 -13.27 3.19 -5.00
C ARG A 182 -13.75 3.59 -6.40
N ALA A 183 -13.26 2.92 -7.43
CA ALA A 183 -13.74 3.06 -8.80
C ALA A 183 -14.94 2.15 -9.14
N GLY A 184 -15.53 1.46 -8.16
CA GLY A 184 -16.79 0.73 -8.29
C GLY A 184 -16.68 -0.79 -8.34
N ALA A 185 -15.48 -1.37 -8.21
CA ALA A 185 -15.35 -2.82 -8.11
C ALA A 185 -15.88 -3.35 -6.77
N LYS A 186 -16.26 -4.63 -6.76
CA LYS A 186 -16.80 -5.34 -5.60
C LYS A 186 -15.75 -6.24 -4.94
N LEU A 187 -15.94 -6.51 -3.65
CA LEU A 187 -15.05 -7.36 -2.86
C LEU A 187 -15.82 -8.45 -2.09
N ILE A 188 -15.51 -9.70 -2.40
CA ILE A 188 -15.87 -10.86 -1.56
C ILE A 188 -14.61 -11.28 -0.81
N VAL A 189 -14.70 -11.45 0.52
CA VAL A 189 -13.62 -11.99 1.34
C VAL A 189 -14.05 -13.28 2.01
N VAL A 190 -13.30 -14.36 1.81
CA VAL A 190 -13.46 -15.65 2.50
C VAL A 190 -12.28 -15.84 3.44
N ASP A 191 -12.52 -15.74 4.74
CA ASP A 191 -11.52 -15.96 5.78
C ASP A 191 -12.24 -16.37 7.07
N PRO A 192 -11.79 -17.41 7.80
CA PRO A 192 -12.37 -17.73 9.10
C PRO A 192 -12.21 -16.62 10.15
N ARG A 193 -11.32 -15.65 9.90
CA ARG A 193 -11.02 -14.51 10.75
C ARG A 193 -11.45 -13.19 10.09
N ARG A 194 -12.07 -12.29 10.86
CA ARG A 194 -12.40 -10.93 10.40
C ARG A 194 -11.13 -10.08 10.39
N THR A 195 -10.41 -10.13 9.28
CA THR A 195 -9.17 -9.40 9.03
C THR A 195 -9.43 -7.95 8.58
N ALA A 196 -8.38 -7.13 8.51
CA ALA A 196 -8.49 -5.78 7.93
C ALA A 196 -8.94 -5.79 6.47
N THR A 197 -8.63 -6.87 5.72
CA THR A 197 -9.15 -7.06 4.36
C THR A 197 -10.64 -7.39 4.39
N ALA A 198 -11.08 -8.29 5.28
CA ALA A 198 -12.49 -8.64 5.44
C ALA A 198 -13.37 -7.46 5.87
N ALA A 199 -12.82 -6.52 6.65
CA ALA A 199 -13.52 -5.33 7.09
C ALA A 199 -13.93 -4.39 5.94
N GLN A 200 -13.32 -4.52 4.76
CA GLN A 200 -13.67 -3.73 3.57
C GLN A 200 -14.56 -4.49 2.57
N ALA A 201 -14.94 -5.74 2.88
CA ALA A 201 -15.67 -6.58 1.94
C ALA A 201 -17.13 -6.14 1.78
N ASP A 202 -17.65 -6.16 0.55
CA ASP A 202 -19.10 -6.12 0.30
C ASP A 202 -19.79 -7.38 0.84
N LEU A 203 -19.08 -8.52 0.79
CA LEU A 203 -19.53 -9.80 1.34
C LEU A 203 -18.37 -10.50 2.05
N PHE A 204 -18.53 -10.73 3.35
CA PHE A 204 -17.57 -11.48 4.16
C PHE A 204 -18.13 -12.86 4.50
N LEU A 205 -17.43 -13.91 4.09
CA LEU A 205 -17.77 -15.31 4.32
C LEU A 205 -16.86 -15.91 5.40
N GLN A 206 -17.34 -15.94 6.65
CA GLN A 206 -16.59 -16.46 7.79
C GLN A 206 -16.61 -18.00 7.86
N ILE A 207 -15.89 -18.62 6.93
CA ILE A 207 -15.89 -20.07 6.69
C ILE A 207 -15.35 -20.89 7.88
N ARG A 208 -15.77 -22.15 8.04
CA ARG A 208 -15.08 -23.12 8.91
C ARG A 208 -13.70 -23.47 8.32
N PRO A 209 -12.61 -23.43 9.09
CA PRO A 209 -11.28 -23.78 8.58
C PRO A 209 -11.24 -25.15 7.89
N GLY A 210 -10.64 -25.23 6.71
CA GLY A 210 -10.47 -26.47 5.96
C GLY A 210 -11.67 -26.89 5.10
N THR A 211 -12.71 -26.06 5.00
CA THR A 211 -13.91 -26.36 4.20
C THR A 211 -13.97 -25.62 2.86
N ASP A 212 -12.84 -25.03 2.44
CA ASP A 212 -12.70 -24.18 1.25
C ASP A 212 -13.11 -24.90 -0.05
N LEU A 213 -12.74 -26.17 -0.22
CA LEU A 213 -13.17 -26.98 -1.38
C LEU A 213 -14.70 -27.09 -1.50
N ALA A 214 -15.41 -27.26 -0.37
CA ALA A 214 -16.86 -27.35 -0.39
C ALA A 214 -17.49 -26.03 -0.84
N LEU A 215 -16.95 -24.89 -0.39
CA LEU A 215 -17.37 -23.57 -0.86
C LEU A 215 -17.13 -23.42 -2.37
N LEU A 216 -15.92 -23.69 -2.85
CA LEU A 216 -15.56 -23.50 -4.25
C LEU A 216 -16.40 -24.38 -5.19
N ASN A 217 -16.62 -25.65 -4.82
CA ASN A 217 -17.50 -26.56 -5.56
C ASN A 217 -18.96 -26.09 -5.51
N GLY A 218 -19.43 -25.60 -4.35
CA GLY A 218 -20.78 -25.03 -4.20
C GLY A 218 -21.02 -23.77 -5.04
N LEU A 219 -20.04 -22.88 -5.13
CA LEU A 219 -20.09 -21.71 -6.02
C LEU A 219 -20.17 -22.15 -7.48
N LEU A 220 -19.37 -23.14 -7.89
CA LEU A 220 -19.43 -23.65 -9.26
C LEU A 220 -20.78 -24.32 -9.55
N HIS A 221 -21.33 -25.09 -8.60
CA HIS A 221 -22.67 -25.67 -8.70
C HIS A 221 -23.73 -24.58 -8.95
N LEU A 222 -23.69 -23.50 -8.19
CA LEU A 222 -24.62 -22.38 -8.31
C LEU A 222 -24.49 -21.65 -9.66
N LEU A 223 -23.26 -21.41 -10.13
CA LEU A 223 -23.00 -20.80 -11.45
C LEU A 223 -23.53 -21.67 -12.60
N VAL A 224 -23.32 -22.99 -12.53
CA VAL A 224 -23.86 -23.96 -13.50
C VAL A 224 -25.39 -23.94 -13.49
N ALA A 225 -26.00 -23.99 -12.30
CA ALA A 225 -27.46 -23.97 -12.17
C ALA A 225 -28.09 -22.66 -12.68
N ALA A 226 -27.38 -21.54 -12.56
CA ALA A 226 -27.79 -20.23 -13.08
C ALA A 226 -27.54 -20.05 -14.59
N GLY A 227 -26.86 -21.00 -15.25
CA GLY A 227 -26.40 -20.83 -16.64
C GLY A 227 -25.32 -19.75 -16.80
N ALA A 228 -24.69 -19.32 -15.71
CA ALA A 228 -23.65 -18.30 -15.67
C ALA A 228 -22.25 -18.88 -15.97
N ILE A 229 -22.16 -19.68 -17.04
CA ILE A 229 -20.94 -20.33 -17.52
C ILE A 229 -20.72 -20.02 -19.00
N ASP A 230 -19.46 -19.97 -19.43
CA ASP A 230 -19.09 -19.82 -20.83
C ASP A 230 -18.97 -21.21 -21.49
N SER A 231 -20.12 -21.71 -21.96
CA SER A 231 -20.20 -23.03 -22.60
C SER A 231 -19.35 -23.15 -23.86
N ALA A 232 -19.13 -22.04 -24.58
CA ALA A 232 -18.30 -22.04 -25.79
C ALA A 232 -16.82 -22.16 -25.40
N PHE A 233 -16.37 -21.36 -24.44
CA PHE A 233 -15.01 -21.45 -23.92
C PHE A 233 -14.70 -22.83 -23.35
N ILE A 234 -15.62 -23.41 -22.57
CA ILE A 234 -15.49 -24.77 -22.03
C ILE A 234 -15.30 -25.78 -23.17
N ALA A 235 -16.18 -25.74 -24.19
CA ALA A 235 -16.15 -26.67 -25.30
C ALA A 235 -14.90 -26.52 -26.19
N GLU A 236 -14.36 -25.31 -26.34
CA GLU A 236 -13.22 -25.05 -27.23
C GLU A 236 -11.87 -25.24 -26.51
N HIS A 237 -11.73 -24.72 -25.29
CA HIS A 237 -10.43 -24.56 -24.64
C HIS A 237 -10.22 -25.43 -23.40
N THR A 238 -11.17 -26.32 -23.04
CA THR A 238 -11.07 -27.10 -21.79
C THR A 238 -11.42 -28.59 -21.91
N GLU A 239 -10.73 -29.45 -21.16
CA GLU A 239 -11.07 -30.87 -21.00
C GLU A 239 -11.49 -31.20 -19.55
N GLY A 240 -12.11 -32.36 -19.35
CA GLY A 240 -12.58 -32.81 -18.02
C GLY A 240 -13.98 -32.30 -17.61
N TRP A 241 -14.60 -31.40 -18.36
CA TRP A 241 -15.94 -30.87 -18.03
C TRP A 241 -17.04 -31.92 -17.93
N SER A 242 -16.98 -33.00 -18.72
CA SER A 242 -18.04 -34.01 -18.80
C SER A 242 -18.37 -34.68 -17.45
N ALA A 243 -17.40 -34.78 -16.54
CA ALA A 243 -17.59 -35.33 -15.19
C ALA A 243 -18.11 -34.29 -14.18
N MET A 244 -18.06 -33.00 -14.51
CA MET A 244 -18.31 -31.91 -13.56
C MET A 244 -19.79 -31.80 -13.15
N PRO A 245 -20.80 -31.87 -14.05
CA PRO A 245 -22.20 -31.75 -13.64
C PRO A 245 -22.66 -32.83 -12.64
N GLU A 246 -22.27 -34.09 -12.84
CA GLU A 246 -22.60 -35.19 -11.90
C GLU A 246 -21.90 -34.97 -10.56
N PHE A 247 -20.61 -34.63 -10.58
CA PHE A 247 -19.84 -34.32 -9.37
C PHE A 247 -20.43 -33.14 -8.57
N LEU A 248 -20.85 -32.07 -9.24
CA LEU A 248 -21.39 -30.88 -8.60
C LEU A 248 -22.77 -31.11 -7.97
N ALA A 249 -23.49 -32.17 -8.34
CA ALA A 249 -24.80 -32.48 -7.75
C ALA A 249 -24.70 -32.73 -6.23
N ASP A 250 -23.54 -33.17 -5.74
CA ASP A 250 -23.27 -33.39 -4.31
C ASP A 250 -23.04 -32.09 -3.52
N TYR A 251 -22.94 -30.93 -4.21
CA TYR A 251 -22.63 -29.63 -3.60
C TYR A 251 -23.79 -28.64 -3.69
N SER A 252 -25.01 -29.13 -3.44
CA SER A 252 -26.18 -28.25 -3.29
C SER A 252 -25.96 -27.21 -2.16
N PRO A 253 -26.58 -26.02 -2.23
CA PRO A 253 -26.33 -24.95 -1.26
C PRO A 253 -26.54 -25.35 0.20
N SER A 254 -27.54 -26.20 0.50
CA SER A 254 -27.81 -26.68 1.86
C SER A 254 -26.71 -27.60 2.39
N VAL A 255 -26.17 -28.47 1.54
CA VAL A 255 -25.03 -29.34 1.89
C VAL A 255 -23.79 -28.48 2.15
N VAL A 256 -23.51 -27.52 1.27
CA VAL A 256 -22.35 -26.63 1.38
C VAL A 256 -22.46 -25.75 2.63
N ALA A 257 -23.63 -25.18 2.91
CA ALA A 257 -23.89 -24.43 4.14
C ALA A 257 -23.64 -25.29 5.39
N GLY A 258 -24.13 -26.54 5.38
CA GLY A 258 -23.93 -27.49 6.48
C GLY A 258 -22.45 -27.80 6.75
N ILE A 259 -21.64 -27.99 5.70
CA ILE A 259 -20.20 -28.26 5.81
C ILE A 259 -19.45 -27.00 6.24
N THR A 260 -19.62 -25.89 5.50
CA THR A 260 -18.84 -24.66 5.65
C THR A 260 -19.24 -23.82 6.86
N GLY A 261 -20.45 -24.03 7.38
CA GLY A 261 -21.05 -23.20 8.42
C GLY A 261 -21.38 -21.78 7.96
N LEU A 262 -21.54 -21.57 6.65
CA LEU A 262 -21.99 -20.31 6.04
C LEU A 262 -23.49 -20.36 5.78
N ASP A 263 -24.14 -19.21 5.69
CA ASP A 263 -25.56 -19.13 5.34
C ASP A 263 -25.78 -19.38 3.85
N GLU A 264 -26.84 -20.13 3.50
CA GLU A 264 -27.18 -20.41 2.09
C GLU A 264 -27.39 -19.14 1.27
N ALA A 265 -27.96 -18.09 1.87
CA ALA A 265 -28.19 -16.82 1.22
C ALA A 265 -26.88 -16.16 0.79
N ASP A 266 -25.84 -16.24 1.63
CA ASP A 266 -24.53 -15.69 1.33
C ASP A 266 -23.80 -16.49 0.24
N LEU A 267 -23.96 -17.82 0.21
CA LEU A 267 -23.44 -18.67 -0.87
C LEU A 267 -24.05 -18.27 -2.22
N ARG A 268 -25.38 -18.09 -2.27
CA ARG A 268 -26.10 -17.63 -3.46
C ARG A 268 -25.65 -16.23 -3.84
N ARG A 269 -25.53 -15.33 -2.87
CA ARG A 269 -25.10 -13.95 -3.12
C ARG A 269 -23.69 -13.88 -3.70
N ALA A 270 -22.77 -14.70 -3.21
CA ALA A 270 -21.42 -14.78 -3.76
C ALA A 270 -21.43 -15.28 -5.22
N ALA A 271 -22.21 -16.32 -5.52
CA ALA A 271 -22.35 -16.82 -6.89
C ALA A 271 -23.01 -15.79 -7.83
N GLU A 272 -24.04 -15.08 -7.36
CA GLU A 272 -24.68 -13.97 -8.09
C GLU A 272 -23.67 -12.85 -8.39
N MET A 273 -22.90 -12.42 -7.39
CA MET A 273 -21.88 -11.38 -7.58
C MET A 273 -20.84 -11.79 -8.62
N ILE A 274 -20.42 -13.06 -8.64
CA ILE A 274 -19.49 -13.59 -9.65
C ILE A 274 -20.15 -13.63 -11.03
N ALA A 275 -21.41 -14.08 -11.12
CA ALA A 275 -22.17 -14.14 -12.38
C ALA A 275 -22.44 -12.76 -12.99
N GLU A 276 -22.67 -11.75 -12.14
CA GLU A 276 -22.90 -10.36 -12.54
C GLU A 276 -21.60 -9.63 -12.92
N ALA A 277 -20.44 -10.13 -12.49
CA ALA A 277 -19.16 -9.51 -12.77
C ALA A 277 -18.73 -9.74 -14.24
N GLY A 278 -18.34 -8.66 -14.92
CA GLY A 278 -17.76 -8.74 -16.26
C GLY A 278 -16.35 -9.33 -16.21
N GLU A 279 -15.42 -8.59 -15.61
CA GLU A 279 -14.07 -9.07 -15.32
C GLU A 279 -13.90 -9.35 -13.82
N TRP A 280 -13.40 -10.53 -13.45
CA TRP A 280 -13.21 -10.87 -12.04
C TRP A 280 -11.94 -11.67 -11.77
N MET A 281 -11.35 -11.41 -10.61
CA MET A 281 -10.10 -12.03 -10.18
C MET A 281 -10.29 -12.77 -8.87
N SER A 282 -9.68 -13.94 -8.76
CA SER A 282 -9.41 -14.54 -7.45
C SER A 282 -8.01 -14.21 -6.97
N LEU A 283 -7.90 -13.87 -5.69
CA LEU A 283 -6.65 -13.51 -5.02
C LEU A 283 -6.52 -14.35 -3.75
N TRP A 284 -5.54 -15.24 -3.69
CA TRP A 284 -5.38 -16.14 -2.54
C TRP A 284 -3.95 -16.31 -2.08
N THR A 285 -3.77 -16.78 -0.86
CA THR A 285 -2.46 -17.12 -0.30
C THR A 285 -2.56 -18.31 0.66
N MET A 286 -1.97 -18.20 1.85
CA MET A 286 -1.72 -19.31 2.76
C MET A 286 -2.95 -19.95 3.37
N GLY A 287 -4.12 -19.29 3.41
CA GLY A 287 -5.35 -19.92 3.89
C GLY A 287 -5.73 -21.14 3.07
N LEU A 288 -5.39 -21.14 1.77
CA LEU A 288 -5.63 -22.26 0.86
C LEU A 288 -4.40 -23.14 0.67
N ASN A 289 -3.22 -22.55 0.54
CA ASN A 289 -2.02 -23.30 0.17
C ASN A 289 -1.54 -24.22 1.32
N GLN A 290 -1.63 -23.74 2.57
CA GLN A 290 -1.14 -24.45 3.77
C GLN A 290 -2.22 -25.38 4.36
N SER A 291 -2.65 -26.34 3.54
CA SER A 291 -3.65 -27.37 3.83
C SER A 291 -3.19 -28.69 3.22
N THR A 292 -3.66 -29.83 3.75
CA THR A 292 -3.48 -31.13 3.09
C THR A 292 -4.17 -31.27 1.74
N HIS A 293 -5.00 -30.29 1.36
CA HIS A 293 -5.72 -30.25 0.08
C HIS A 293 -5.42 -28.97 -0.72
N GLY A 294 -4.30 -28.30 -0.45
CA GLY A 294 -3.97 -27.01 -1.06
C GLY A 294 -3.83 -27.04 -2.58
N THR A 295 -3.33 -28.15 -3.15
CA THR A 295 -3.24 -28.34 -4.60
C THR A 295 -4.64 -28.35 -5.21
N TRP A 296 -5.57 -29.06 -4.57
CA TRP A 296 -6.94 -29.18 -5.01
C TRP A 296 -7.72 -27.87 -4.87
N ASN A 297 -7.47 -27.10 -3.80
CA ASN A 297 -8.00 -25.74 -3.66
C ASN A 297 -7.64 -24.86 -4.87
N THR A 298 -6.40 -24.96 -5.35
CA THR A 298 -5.96 -24.23 -6.55
C THR A 298 -6.68 -24.73 -7.80
N ASN A 299 -6.85 -26.05 -7.97
CA ASN A 299 -7.62 -26.58 -9.11
C ASN A 299 -9.07 -26.08 -9.09
N ALA A 300 -9.72 -26.06 -7.92
CA ALA A 300 -11.10 -25.60 -7.79
C ALA A 300 -11.24 -24.10 -8.09
N ILE A 301 -10.28 -23.27 -7.71
CA ILE A 301 -10.19 -21.87 -8.16
C ILE A 301 -10.06 -21.79 -9.68
N CYS A 302 -9.17 -22.59 -10.28
CA CYS A 302 -9.04 -22.62 -11.74
C CYS A 302 -10.34 -23.06 -12.42
N ASN A 303 -11.06 -24.06 -11.88
CA ASN A 303 -12.34 -24.52 -12.42
C ASN A 303 -13.36 -23.36 -12.49
N LEU A 304 -13.45 -22.50 -11.47
CA LEU A 304 -14.36 -21.34 -11.50
C LEU A 304 -14.05 -20.41 -12.68
N HIS A 305 -12.78 -20.01 -12.83
CA HIS A 305 -12.36 -19.12 -13.92
C HIS A 305 -12.50 -19.76 -15.31
N LEU A 306 -12.22 -21.06 -15.43
CA LEU A 306 -12.41 -21.82 -16.66
C LEU A 306 -13.89 -21.94 -17.02
N ALA A 307 -14.77 -22.15 -16.02
CA ALA A 307 -16.20 -22.28 -16.25
C ALA A 307 -16.84 -20.96 -16.68
N THR A 308 -16.36 -19.83 -16.16
CA THR A 308 -16.89 -18.50 -16.53
C THR A 308 -16.14 -17.84 -17.71
N GLY A 309 -15.12 -18.51 -18.29
CA GLY A 309 -14.26 -17.91 -19.33
C GLY A 309 -13.46 -16.68 -18.86
N ALA A 310 -13.33 -16.47 -17.53
CA ALA A 310 -12.67 -15.32 -16.93
C ALA A 310 -11.18 -15.60 -16.73
N ILE A 311 -10.45 -15.81 -17.82
CA ILE A 311 -9.01 -16.06 -17.88
C ILE A 311 -8.47 -15.64 -19.25
N CYS A 312 -7.17 -15.31 -19.34
CA CYS A 312 -6.54 -14.82 -20.58
C CYS A 312 -7.13 -13.50 -21.12
N ARG A 313 -7.75 -12.71 -20.22
CA ARG A 313 -8.29 -11.38 -20.50
C ARG A 313 -7.88 -10.43 -19.38
N THR A 314 -7.67 -9.15 -19.71
CA THR A 314 -7.27 -8.16 -18.72
C THR A 314 -8.37 -7.94 -17.68
N GLY A 315 -8.02 -7.96 -16.40
CA GLY A 315 -8.97 -7.85 -15.29
C GLY A 315 -9.52 -9.19 -14.79
N SER A 316 -9.08 -10.30 -15.38
CA SER A 316 -9.63 -11.62 -15.13
C SER A 316 -8.58 -12.66 -14.79
N GLY A 317 -8.96 -13.57 -13.89
CA GLY A 317 -8.25 -14.83 -13.71
C GLY A 317 -7.73 -15.08 -12.30
N PRO A 318 -7.20 -16.31 -12.10
CA PRO A 318 -6.69 -16.73 -10.82
C PRO A 318 -5.27 -16.18 -10.59
N LEU A 319 -5.07 -15.37 -9.56
CA LEU A 319 -3.76 -14.81 -9.22
C LEU A 319 -3.34 -15.16 -7.78
N SER A 320 -2.49 -16.18 -7.65
CA SER A 320 -1.88 -16.56 -6.37
C SER A 320 -0.87 -15.52 -5.89
N LEU A 321 -1.06 -15.02 -4.67
CA LEU A 321 -0.21 -14.00 -4.06
C LEU A 321 1.02 -14.65 -3.41
N THR A 322 2.15 -14.55 -4.10
CA THR A 322 3.43 -15.07 -3.59
C THR A 322 3.92 -14.25 -2.40
N GLY A 323 4.28 -14.95 -1.31
CA GLY A 323 4.72 -14.32 -0.06
C GLY A 323 6.15 -13.77 -0.12
N GLN A 324 7.13 -14.66 -0.25
CA GLN A 324 8.56 -14.33 -0.24
C GLN A 324 9.01 -13.63 -1.54
N PRO A 325 10.04 -12.76 -1.47
CA PRO A 325 10.37 -11.84 -2.56
C PRO A 325 10.77 -12.53 -3.87
N ASN A 326 11.35 -13.73 -3.79
CA ASN A 326 11.85 -14.47 -4.95
C ASN A 326 11.47 -15.96 -4.92
N ALA A 327 10.35 -16.30 -4.26
CA ALA A 327 9.86 -17.67 -4.25
C ALA A 327 9.40 -18.13 -5.65
N MET A 328 8.93 -17.21 -6.49
CA MET A 328 8.61 -17.51 -7.89
C MET A 328 9.87 -17.93 -8.66
N GLY A 329 10.93 -17.12 -8.61
CA GLY A 329 12.21 -17.42 -9.26
C GLY A 329 12.77 -18.78 -8.85
N GLY A 330 12.67 -19.14 -7.56
CA GLY A 330 13.22 -20.40 -7.10
C GLY A 330 12.45 -21.63 -7.59
N ARG A 331 11.13 -21.51 -7.77
CA ARG A 331 10.32 -22.55 -8.41
C ARG A 331 10.70 -22.73 -9.88
N GLU A 332 11.03 -21.64 -10.56
CA GLU A 332 11.55 -21.67 -11.94
C GLU A 332 12.95 -22.30 -11.99
N MET A 333 13.77 -22.12 -10.96
CA MET A 333 15.13 -22.67 -10.84
C MET A 333 15.18 -24.10 -10.25
N GLY A 334 14.03 -24.69 -9.90
CA GLY A 334 13.96 -26.09 -9.50
C GLY A 334 14.51 -26.44 -8.11
N TYR A 335 14.58 -25.47 -7.19
CA TYR A 335 15.19 -25.62 -5.85
C TYR A 335 14.39 -26.44 -4.81
N MET A 336 13.39 -27.22 -5.24
CA MET A 336 12.54 -28.00 -4.35
C MET A 336 12.01 -29.26 -5.04
N GLY A 337 11.91 -30.37 -4.29
CA GLY A 337 11.40 -31.65 -4.75
C GLY A 337 11.89 -32.04 -6.15
N ALA A 338 10.95 -32.30 -7.06
CA ALA A 338 11.24 -32.74 -8.42
C ALA A 338 11.76 -31.65 -9.38
N GLY A 339 11.79 -30.37 -8.98
CA GLY A 339 12.04 -29.27 -9.93
C GLY A 339 13.44 -29.25 -10.58
N LEU A 340 13.54 -28.78 -11.81
CA LEU A 340 14.78 -28.45 -12.51
C LEU A 340 14.66 -27.06 -13.16
N PRO A 341 15.77 -26.37 -13.49
CA PRO A 341 15.71 -25.03 -14.04
C PRO A 341 14.90 -24.92 -15.34
N GLY A 342 14.14 -23.82 -15.46
CA GLY A 342 13.23 -23.56 -16.58
C GLY A 342 11.89 -24.28 -16.47
N GLN A 343 11.34 -24.38 -15.25
CA GLN A 343 10.11 -25.14 -14.96
C GLN A 343 10.15 -26.62 -15.37
N ARG A 344 11.34 -27.23 -15.41
CA ARG A 344 11.54 -28.64 -15.75
C ARG A 344 11.35 -29.55 -14.54
N THR A 345 11.34 -30.86 -14.75
CA THR A 345 11.21 -31.85 -13.68
C THR A 345 12.16 -33.03 -13.85
N VAL A 346 12.70 -33.53 -12.73
CA VAL A 346 13.49 -34.77 -12.69
C VAL A 346 12.67 -35.98 -13.08
N ALA A 347 11.34 -35.93 -13.08
CA ALA A 347 10.52 -37.06 -13.55
C ALA A 347 10.60 -37.27 -15.08
N SER A 348 10.87 -36.20 -15.84
CA SER A 348 10.95 -36.24 -17.31
C SER A 348 12.37 -36.58 -17.78
N ALA A 349 12.51 -37.65 -18.57
CA ALA A 349 13.81 -38.03 -19.13
C ALA A 349 14.38 -36.95 -20.05
N ALA A 350 13.54 -36.35 -20.91
CA ALA A 350 13.95 -35.28 -21.81
C ALA A 350 14.42 -34.03 -21.06
N ASP A 351 13.81 -33.73 -19.91
CA ASP A 351 14.22 -32.61 -19.07
C ASP A 351 15.58 -32.87 -18.41
N ARG A 352 15.80 -34.07 -17.87
CA ARG A 352 17.10 -34.47 -17.32
C ARG A 352 18.18 -34.37 -18.38
N ASP A 353 17.96 -34.97 -19.55
CA ASP A 353 18.89 -34.94 -20.68
C ASP A 353 19.22 -33.51 -21.12
N PHE A 354 18.23 -32.60 -21.13
CA PHE A 354 18.47 -31.20 -21.44
C PHE A 354 19.40 -30.55 -20.40
N VAL A 355 19.09 -30.71 -19.12
CA VAL A 355 19.86 -30.08 -18.04
C VAL A 355 21.27 -30.65 -17.95
N GLU A 356 21.44 -31.96 -18.12
CA GLU A 356 22.76 -32.61 -18.13
C GLU A 356 23.65 -32.06 -19.24
N ARG A 357 23.10 -31.85 -20.44
CA ARG A 357 23.81 -31.20 -21.54
C ARG A 357 24.17 -29.75 -21.23
N GLN A 358 23.25 -28.98 -20.65
CA GLN A 358 23.51 -27.58 -20.29
C GLN A 358 24.60 -27.45 -19.21
N TRP A 359 24.62 -28.34 -18.22
CA TRP A 359 25.64 -28.35 -17.17
C TRP A 359 26.95 -29.02 -17.57
N GLY A 360 26.99 -29.73 -18.70
CA GLY A 360 28.16 -30.47 -19.16
C GLY A 360 28.49 -31.67 -18.27
N VAL A 361 27.48 -32.28 -17.65
CA VAL A 361 27.65 -33.51 -16.85
C VAL A 361 27.30 -34.75 -17.67
N HIS A 362 27.76 -35.93 -17.25
CA HIS A 362 27.51 -37.17 -17.99
C HIS A 362 26.01 -37.49 -18.07
N PRO A 363 25.52 -38.08 -19.18
CA PRO A 363 24.15 -38.56 -19.28
C PRO A 363 23.79 -39.52 -18.14
N GLY A 364 22.63 -39.34 -17.51
CA GLY A 364 22.17 -40.14 -16.36
C GLY A 364 22.77 -39.74 -15.01
N THR A 365 23.42 -38.58 -14.92
CA THR A 365 23.92 -38.01 -13.66
C THR A 365 22.76 -37.60 -12.75
N ILE A 366 21.77 -36.89 -13.31
CA ILE A 366 20.59 -36.42 -12.58
C ILE A 366 19.65 -37.61 -12.35
N ARG A 367 19.33 -37.87 -11.09
CA ARG A 367 18.46 -38.97 -10.70
C ARG A 367 16.99 -38.67 -10.99
N PRO A 368 16.17 -39.69 -11.34
CA PRO A 368 14.73 -39.53 -11.50
C PRO A 368 13.96 -39.51 -10.16
N ASP A 369 14.63 -39.86 -9.06
CA ASP A 369 14.04 -39.96 -7.73
C ASP A 369 13.58 -38.58 -7.19
N VAL A 370 12.52 -38.58 -6.38
CA VAL A 370 11.95 -37.38 -5.76
C VAL A 370 11.93 -37.56 -4.26
N GLY A 371 12.42 -36.54 -3.52
CA GLY A 371 12.41 -36.54 -2.06
C GLY A 371 11.02 -36.35 -1.45
N THR A 372 10.93 -36.54 -0.13
CA THR A 372 9.69 -36.51 0.67
C THR A 372 9.26 -35.11 1.11
N GLY A 373 9.82 -34.06 0.53
CA GLY A 373 9.53 -32.67 0.90
C GLY A 373 10.22 -32.21 2.17
N THR A 374 9.93 -30.98 2.62
CA THR A 374 10.62 -30.37 3.78
C THR A 374 10.39 -31.13 5.08
N ILE A 375 9.14 -31.54 5.36
CA ILE A 375 8.82 -32.30 6.58
C ILE A 375 9.56 -33.64 6.58
N GLY A 376 9.39 -34.42 5.52
CA GLY A 376 10.04 -35.73 5.40
C GLY A 376 11.57 -35.66 5.41
N MET A 377 12.17 -34.61 4.83
CA MET A 377 13.63 -34.40 4.89
C MET A 377 14.13 -34.24 6.34
N PHE A 378 13.44 -33.47 7.19
CA PHE A 378 13.82 -33.33 8.60
C PHE A 378 13.54 -34.63 9.38
N GLU A 379 12.48 -35.38 9.05
CA GLU A 379 12.24 -36.71 9.65
C GLU A 379 13.36 -37.70 9.32
N THR A 380 13.77 -37.79 8.05
CA THR A 380 14.90 -38.62 7.60
C THR A 380 16.21 -38.21 8.28
N MET A 381 16.41 -36.92 8.52
CA MET A 381 17.58 -36.41 9.25
C MET A 381 17.52 -36.75 10.75
N ALA A 382 16.35 -36.64 11.39
CA ALA A 382 16.16 -37.06 12.78
C ALA A 382 16.35 -38.58 12.96
N ALA A 383 15.99 -39.37 11.95
CA ALA A 383 16.28 -40.82 11.90
C ALA A 383 17.78 -41.13 11.73
N GLY A 384 18.58 -40.12 11.37
CA GLY A 384 20.03 -40.21 11.25
C GLY A 384 20.53 -40.60 9.86
N ASP A 385 19.68 -40.66 8.83
CA ASP A 385 20.11 -41.02 7.48
C ASP A 385 20.84 -39.87 6.77
N ILE A 386 20.37 -38.63 6.99
CA ILE A 386 21.06 -37.42 6.54
C ILE A 386 22.11 -37.02 7.58
N LYS A 387 23.38 -36.99 7.18
CA LYS A 387 24.54 -36.70 8.04
C LYS A 387 24.93 -35.23 8.04
N ALA A 388 24.70 -34.51 6.94
CA ALA A 388 24.97 -33.08 6.86
C ALA A 388 23.77 -32.30 6.34
N CYS A 389 23.54 -31.13 6.90
CA CYS A 389 22.54 -30.18 6.41
C CYS A 389 23.15 -28.80 6.22
N TRP A 390 23.00 -28.25 5.01
CA TRP A 390 23.38 -26.88 4.71
C TRP A 390 22.13 -26.01 4.52
N ILE A 391 21.92 -25.09 5.46
CA ILE A 391 20.76 -24.22 5.57
C ILE A 391 21.13 -22.82 5.06
N MET A 392 20.43 -22.31 4.06
CA MET A 392 20.74 -21.03 3.41
C MET A 392 19.58 -20.04 3.51
N CYS A 393 19.83 -18.86 4.10
CA CYS A 393 18.90 -17.72 4.11
C CYS A 393 17.49 -18.06 4.67
N THR A 394 17.43 -18.90 5.71
CA THR A 394 16.17 -19.39 6.31
C THR A 394 16.38 -19.85 7.75
N ASN A 395 15.33 -19.82 8.57
CA ASN A 395 15.35 -20.13 10.00
C ASN A 395 14.37 -21.29 10.31
N PRO A 396 14.66 -22.56 9.92
CA PRO A 396 13.75 -23.69 10.03
C PRO A 396 13.31 -23.99 11.46
N VAL A 397 14.18 -23.78 12.45
CA VAL A 397 13.87 -24.01 13.87
C VAL A 397 12.67 -23.18 14.35
N ALA A 398 12.45 -22.00 13.77
CA ALA A 398 11.31 -21.15 14.07
C ALA A 398 10.15 -21.27 13.07
N SER A 399 10.40 -21.70 11.82
CA SER A 399 9.45 -21.55 10.71
C SER A 399 8.82 -22.84 10.18
N VAL A 400 9.45 -24.01 10.37
CA VAL A 400 8.93 -25.29 9.90
C VAL A 400 7.91 -25.84 10.91
N ALA A 401 6.87 -26.52 10.40
CA ALA A 401 5.84 -27.13 11.23
C ALA A 401 6.44 -28.22 12.14
N HIS A 402 5.84 -28.42 13.32
CA HIS A 402 6.34 -29.36 14.33
C HIS A 402 7.85 -29.20 14.58
N ARG A 403 8.23 -28.01 15.05
CA ARG A 403 9.66 -27.63 15.19
C ARG A 403 10.51 -28.63 16.00
N GLY A 404 9.91 -29.44 16.87
CA GLY A 404 10.60 -30.47 17.65
C GLY A 404 11.42 -31.40 16.76
N THR A 405 10.81 -31.94 15.70
CA THR A 405 11.49 -32.80 14.71
C THR A 405 12.68 -32.09 14.07
N VAL A 406 12.58 -30.78 13.81
CA VAL A 406 13.70 -30.00 13.24
C VAL A 406 14.85 -29.90 14.23
N ILE A 407 14.56 -29.62 15.50
CA ILE A 407 15.59 -29.54 16.54
C ILE A 407 16.29 -30.90 16.70
N ASP A 408 15.52 -32.00 16.72
CA ASP A 408 16.06 -33.35 16.83
C ASP A 408 16.90 -33.72 15.60
N ALA A 409 16.44 -33.36 14.41
CA ALA A 409 17.17 -33.52 13.15
C ALA A 409 18.53 -32.81 13.17
N LEU A 410 18.55 -31.52 13.55
CA LEU A 410 19.80 -30.75 13.59
C LEU A 410 20.74 -31.26 14.69
N ARG A 411 20.21 -31.81 15.79
CA ARG A 411 21.02 -32.48 16.82
C ARG A 411 21.60 -33.80 16.34
N ALA A 412 20.84 -34.58 15.57
CA ALA A 412 21.25 -35.89 15.05
C ALA A 412 22.26 -35.80 13.90
N ALA A 413 22.18 -34.76 13.07
CA ALA A 413 23.13 -34.53 11.98
C ALA A 413 24.58 -34.40 12.50
N GLU A 414 25.53 -35.01 11.82
CA GLU A 414 26.97 -34.92 12.13
C GLU A 414 27.55 -33.53 11.82
N PHE A 415 26.94 -32.79 10.88
CA PHE A 415 27.45 -31.50 10.44
C PHE A 415 26.33 -30.57 9.95
N VAL A 416 26.13 -29.44 10.62
CA VAL A 416 25.13 -28.43 10.28
C VAL A 416 25.84 -27.13 9.88
N ILE A 417 25.53 -26.64 8.70
CA ILE A 417 26.07 -25.38 8.18
C ILE A 417 24.90 -24.42 8.02
N THR A 418 25.04 -23.20 8.53
CA THR A 418 24.12 -22.11 8.20
C THR A 418 24.83 -21.05 7.38
N GLN A 419 24.11 -20.48 6.43
CA GLN A 419 24.51 -19.32 5.66
C GLN A 419 23.46 -18.23 5.90
N ASP A 420 23.82 -17.25 6.74
CA ASP A 420 22.89 -16.24 7.26
C ASP A 420 23.59 -14.88 7.38
N ALA A 421 22.81 -13.80 7.29
CA ALA A 421 23.30 -12.44 7.44
C ALA A 421 23.50 -12.04 8.91
N TYR A 422 22.89 -12.76 9.85
CA TYR A 422 22.97 -12.52 11.28
C TYR A 422 23.63 -13.69 12.02
N ALA A 423 24.40 -13.37 13.06
CA ALA A 423 25.18 -14.34 13.83
C ALA A 423 24.30 -15.17 14.77
N ASP A 424 23.40 -14.52 15.51
CA ASP A 424 22.48 -15.19 16.45
C ASP A 424 21.08 -15.27 15.84
N THR A 425 20.65 -16.50 15.58
CA THR A 425 19.30 -16.87 15.16
C THR A 425 18.92 -18.18 15.83
N ALA A 426 17.62 -18.47 15.94
CA ALA A 426 17.16 -19.74 16.53
C ALA A 426 17.78 -20.98 15.85
N THR A 427 18.05 -20.94 14.55
CA THR A 427 18.70 -22.05 13.82
C THR A 427 20.22 -22.08 14.02
N ASN A 428 20.89 -20.92 14.06
CA ASN A 428 22.36 -20.87 14.21
C ASN A 428 22.85 -21.49 15.52
N ARG A 429 22.02 -21.53 16.56
CA ARG A 429 22.31 -22.24 17.83
C ARG A 429 22.62 -23.73 17.64
N HIS A 430 22.11 -24.33 16.55
CA HIS A 430 22.33 -25.72 16.20
C HIS A 430 23.42 -25.92 15.12
N ALA A 431 23.99 -24.85 14.57
CA ALA A 431 24.99 -24.93 13.51
C ALA A 431 26.40 -25.24 14.03
N ASP A 432 27.20 -25.97 13.28
CA ASP A 432 28.63 -26.16 13.55
C ASP A 432 29.46 -25.05 12.89
N VAL A 433 28.97 -24.52 11.76
CA VAL A 433 29.54 -23.39 11.02
C VAL A 433 28.45 -22.40 10.61
N VAL A 434 28.67 -21.11 10.84
CA VAL A 434 27.88 -20.00 10.29
C VAL A 434 28.73 -19.26 9.25
N LEU A 435 28.31 -19.27 7.99
CA LEU A 435 28.90 -18.51 6.89
C LEU A 435 28.18 -17.15 6.76
N PRO A 436 28.89 -16.01 6.79
CA PRO A 436 28.28 -14.69 6.79
C PRO A 436 27.79 -14.30 5.39
N ALA A 437 26.48 -14.16 5.22
CA ALA A 437 25.85 -13.78 3.96
C ALA A 437 25.60 -12.27 3.87
N ALA A 438 25.70 -11.74 2.65
CA ALA A 438 25.34 -10.36 2.33
C ALA A 438 23.81 -10.17 2.34
N LEU A 439 23.34 -8.99 2.75
CA LEU A 439 21.96 -8.57 2.52
C LEU A 439 21.78 -8.11 1.07
N TRP A 440 20.53 -8.07 0.61
CA TRP A 440 20.18 -7.81 -0.79
C TRP A 440 20.81 -6.53 -1.41
N VAL A 441 20.92 -5.40 -0.69
CA VAL A 441 21.56 -4.16 -1.20
C VAL A 441 23.09 -4.19 -1.18
N GLU A 442 23.67 -5.25 -0.63
CA GLU A 442 25.12 -5.44 -0.49
C GLU A 442 25.72 -6.29 -1.62
N GLY A 443 24.90 -6.74 -2.58
CA GLY A 443 25.35 -7.46 -3.77
C GLY A 443 24.34 -7.37 -4.91
N ASP A 444 24.77 -7.73 -6.11
CA ASP A 444 23.88 -7.81 -7.27
C ASP A 444 23.09 -9.12 -7.29
N GLY A 445 21.85 -9.08 -7.77
CA GLY A 445 21.06 -10.29 -8.01
C GLY A 445 19.66 -10.03 -8.57
N VAL A 446 19.10 -11.01 -9.26
CA VAL A 446 17.75 -10.91 -9.83
C VAL A 446 16.69 -11.46 -8.88
N MET A 447 15.58 -10.72 -8.75
CA MET A 447 14.40 -11.11 -7.97
C MET A 447 13.18 -11.20 -8.89
N VAL A 448 12.36 -12.24 -8.72
CA VAL A 448 11.14 -12.49 -9.50
C VAL A 448 9.92 -12.47 -8.59
N ASN A 449 9.03 -11.51 -8.82
CA ASN A 449 7.84 -11.31 -8.00
C ASN A 449 6.65 -12.21 -8.41
N SER A 450 5.49 -12.11 -7.72
CA SER A 450 4.33 -12.98 -7.99
C SER A 450 3.72 -12.84 -9.37
N GLU A 451 3.94 -11.73 -10.08
CA GLU A 451 3.41 -11.50 -11.42
C GLU A 451 4.44 -11.80 -12.52
N ARG A 452 5.54 -12.51 -12.20
CA ARG A 452 6.63 -12.87 -13.14
C ARG A 452 7.56 -11.74 -13.55
N THR A 453 7.52 -10.60 -12.85
CA THR A 453 8.41 -9.48 -13.13
C THR A 453 9.78 -9.74 -12.50
N LEU A 454 10.80 -9.81 -13.36
CA LEU A 454 12.22 -9.81 -13.01
C LEU A 454 12.67 -8.36 -12.73
N THR A 455 13.29 -8.16 -11.57
CA THR A 455 13.88 -6.89 -11.15
C THR A 455 15.32 -7.15 -10.70
N LEU A 456 16.26 -6.37 -11.22
CA LEU A 456 17.65 -6.42 -10.75
C LEU A 456 17.77 -5.61 -9.46
N VAL A 457 18.27 -6.26 -8.42
CA VAL A 457 18.78 -5.60 -7.22
C VAL A 457 20.24 -5.28 -7.50
N GLN A 458 20.60 -3.99 -7.42
CA GLN A 458 21.96 -3.52 -7.63
C GLN A 458 22.64 -3.25 -6.29
N GLN A 459 23.92 -3.62 -6.19
CA GLN A 459 24.74 -3.31 -5.03
C GLN A 459 24.82 -1.79 -4.83
N CYS A 460 24.37 -1.32 -3.67
CA CYS A 460 24.37 0.09 -3.29
C CYS A 460 25.35 0.39 -2.14
N VAL A 461 25.65 -0.61 -1.31
CA VAL A 461 26.55 -0.51 -0.17
C VAL A 461 27.49 -1.72 -0.10
N THR A 462 28.58 -1.60 0.64
CA THR A 462 29.52 -2.71 0.85
C THR A 462 28.99 -3.66 1.91
N ALA A 463 29.10 -4.97 1.69
CA ALA A 463 28.82 -5.97 2.72
C ALA A 463 29.75 -5.79 3.93
N PRO A 464 29.27 -5.98 5.18
CA PRO A 464 30.10 -5.77 6.35
C PRO A 464 31.13 -6.90 6.54
N GLY A 465 32.36 -6.52 6.85
CA GLY A 465 33.45 -7.46 7.14
C GLY A 465 33.79 -8.36 5.93
N GLN A 466 33.69 -9.67 6.12
CA GLN A 466 33.95 -10.70 5.12
C GLN A 466 32.65 -11.32 4.56
N ALA A 467 31.48 -10.74 4.85
CA ALA A 467 30.22 -11.24 4.34
C ALA A 467 30.18 -11.21 2.80
N ARG A 468 29.56 -12.24 2.18
CA ARG A 468 29.53 -12.42 0.72
C ARG A 468 28.12 -12.72 0.21
N PRO A 469 27.77 -12.34 -1.03
CA PRO A 469 26.55 -12.81 -1.67
C PRO A 469 26.43 -14.34 -1.64
N ASP A 470 25.21 -14.85 -1.46
CA ASP A 470 24.96 -16.28 -1.28
C ASP A 470 25.57 -17.14 -2.39
N TRP A 471 25.52 -16.67 -3.64
CA TRP A 471 26.06 -17.36 -4.81
C TRP A 471 27.58 -17.59 -4.72
N GLN A 472 28.33 -16.64 -4.14
CA GLN A 472 29.79 -16.76 -4.00
C GLN A 472 30.17 -17.83 -2.99
N LEU A 473 29.45 -17.88 -1.87
CA LEU A 473 29.66 -18.89 -0.84
C LEU A 473 29.35 -20.30 -1.39
N ILE A 474 28.29 -20.43 -2.20
CA ILE A 474 27.97 -21.68 -2.91
C ILE A 474 29.12 -22.11 -3.82
N CYS A 475 29.65 -21.19 -4.64
CA CYS A 475 30.78 -21.50 -5.53
C CYS A 475 32.04 -21.90 -4.76
N GLN A 476 32.36 -21.21 -3.66
CA GLN A 476 33.56 -21.48 -2.86
C GLN A 476 33.52 -22.84 -2.17
N VAL A 477 32.37 -23.21 -1.61
CA VAL A 477 32.19 -24.53 -1.02
C VAL A 477 32.22 -25.60 -2.12
N ALA A 478 31.57 -25.37 -3.28
CA ALA A 478 31.62 -26.29 -4.41
C ALA A 478 33.05 -26.51 -4.93
N ASP A 479 33.86 -25.44 -5.01
CA ASP A 479 35.27 -25.51 -5.36
C ASP A 479 36.06 -26.39 -4.37
N ALA A 480 35.90 -26.14 -3.07
CA ALA A 480 36.52 -26.93 -2.01
C ALA A 480 36.04 -28.39 -1.94
N MET A 481 34.84 -28.69 -2.47
CA MET A 481 34.36 -30.07 -2.65
C MET A 481 34.97 -30.77 -3.88
N GLY A 482 35.76 -30.06 -4.70
CA GLY A 482 36.39 -30.57 -5.92
C GLY A 482 35.58 -30.35 -7.20
N PHE A 483 34.57 -29.45 -7.19
CA PHE A 483 33.73 -29.15 -8.34
C PHE A 483 34.04 -27.82 -9.02
N GLY A 484 35.14 -27.15 -8.65
CA GLY A 484 35.48 -25.77 -9.05
C GLY A 484 35.38 -25.44 -10.53
N ALA A 485 35.69 -26.41 -11.40
CA ALA A 485 35.61 -26.26 -12.86
C ALA A 485 34.21 -25.85 -13.37
N HIS A 486 33.14 -26.16 -12.63
CA HIS A 486 31.76 -25.83 -13.01
C HIS A 486 31.15 -24.66 -12.21
N PHE A 487 31.92 -24.06 -11.30
CA PHE A 487 31.46 -23.02 -10.38
C PHE A 487 32.37 -21.77 -10.36
N GLY A 488 33.31 -21.64 -11.30
CA GLY A 488 34.26 -20.52 -11.41
C GLY A 488 33.67 -19.21 -11.96
N TYR A 489 32.49 -18.80 -11.52
CA TYR A 489 31.85 -17.54 -11.95
C TYR A 489 32.49 -16.32 -11.29
N ARG A 490 32.64 -15.24 -12.05
CA ARG A 490 33.26 -13.97 -11.61
C ARG A 490 32.23 -12.94 -11.16
N SER A 491 30.98 -13.08 -11.59
CA SER A 491 29.88 -12.18 -11.23
C SER A 491 28.53 -12.91 -11.24
N SER A 492 27.52 -12.34 -10.59
CA SER A 492 26.14 -12.82 -10.67
C SER A 492 25.58 -12.71 -12.10
N GLU A 493 26.05 -11.73 -12.88
CA GLU A 493 25.70 -11.57 -14.31
C GLU A 493 26.11 -12.80 -15.13
N GLU A 494 27.29 -13.37 -14.89
CA GLU A 494 27.72 -14.61 -15.57
C GLU A 494 26.87 -15.82 -15.19
N VAL A 495 26.46 -15.92 -13.92
CA VAL A 495 25.54 -16.98 -13.47
C VAL A 495 24.19 -16.82 -14.18
N PHE A 496 23.66 -15.60 -14.20
CA PHE A 496 22.40 -15.30 -14.84
C PHE A 496 22.43 -15.54 -16.35
N ASP A 497 23.55 -15.27 -17.02
CA ASP A 497 23.74 -15.62 -18.43
C ASP A 497 23.63 -17.12 -18.69
N GLU A 498 24.11 -17.97 -17.79
CA GLU A 498 23.87 -19.41 -17.85
C GLU A 498 22.39 -19.75 -17.61
N ILE A 499 21.73 -19.10 -16.66
CA ILE A 499 20.29 -19.27 -16.37
C ILE A 499 19.44 -18.98 -17.62
N ARG A 500 19.78 -17.95 -18.41
CA ARG A 500 19.09 -17.62 -19.66
C ARG A 500 19.09 -18.78 -20.67
N GLY A 501 20.05 -19.70 -20.57
CA GLY A 501 20.11 -20.93 -21.37
C GLY A 501 18.98 -21.93 -21.09
N PHE A 502 18.23 -21.78 -19.99
CA PHE A 502 17.20 -22.72 -19.54
C PHE A 502 15.79 -22.36 -20.01
N ALA A 503 15.62 -21.56 -21.06
CA ALA A 503 14.31 -21.31 -21.66
C ALA A 503 13.56 -22.63 -21.95
N ASN A 504 12.26 -22.62 -21.72
CA ASN A 504 11.37 -23.76 -21.89
C ASN A 504 10.10 -23.32 -22.64
N PRO A 505 10.14 -23.36 -24.00
CA PRO A 505 9.00 -23.00 -24.83
C PRO A 505 7.75 -23.82 -24.54
N ALA A 506 7.88 -25.07 -24.07
CA ALA A 506 6.74 -25.94 -23.78
C ALA A 506 5.86 -25.42 -22.64
N THR A 507 6.41 -24.61 -21.72
CA THR A 507 5.66 -23.97 -20.62
C THR A 507 5.43 -22.48 -20.84
N GLY A 508 5.97 -21.93 -21.93
CA GLY A 508 6.06 -20.49 -22.16
C GLY A 508 7.04 -19.77 -21.23
N TYR A 509 7.92 -20.48 -20.51
CA TYR A 509 8.98 -19.84 -19.73
C TYR A 509 10.15 -19.44 -20.65
N ASP A 510 10.37 -18.14 -20.82
CA ASP A 510 11.50 -17.62 -21.59
C ASP A 510 11.98 -16.32 -20.97
N ILE A 511 13.28 -16.23 -20.69
CA ILE A 511 13.93 -15.04 -20.15
C ILE A 511 15.17 -14.65 -20.98
N ARG A 512 15.38 -15.27 -22.15
CA ARG A 512 16.59 -15.06 -22.95
C ARG A 512 16.80 -13.58 -23.34
N GLY A 513 15.70 -12.84 -23.51
CA GLY A 513 15.67 -11.42 -23.83
C GLY A 513 15.87 -10.48 -22.63
N ALA A 514 15.92 -10.98 -21.40
CA ALA A 514 16.20 -10.19 -20.20
C ALA A 514 17.68 -10.33 -19.82
N SER A 515 18.55 -9.42 -20.24
CA SER A 515 19.95 -9.37 -19.77
C SER A 515 20.09 -8.48 -18.53
N TYR A 516 21.18 -8.61 -17.76
CA TYR A 516 21.49 -7.67 -16.68
C TYR A 516 21.53 -6.22 -17.16
N GLN A 517 22.14 -5.97 -18.32
CA GLN A 517 22.11 -4.65 -18.95
C GLN A 517 20.69 -4.12 -19.11
N ARG A 518 19.75 -4.93 -19.62
CA ARG A 518 18.35 -4.53 -19.76
C ARG A 518 17.67 -4.31 -18.40
N LEU A 519 17.93 -5.20 -17.43
CA LEU A 519 17.33 -5.12 -16.11
C LEU A 519 17.85 -3.94 -15.26
N ARG A 520 19.04 -3.40 -15.56
CA ARG A 520 19.52 -2.11 -15.01
C ARG A 520 18.68 -0.92 -15.48
N GLU A 521 18.08 -1.02 -16.66
CA GLU A 521 17.26 0.06 -17.24
C GLU A 521 15.80 -0.03 -16.78
N THR A 522 15.23 -1.23 -16.72
CA THR A 522 13.81 -1.43 -16.41
C THR A 522 13.52 -2.87 -15.92
N PRO A 523 12.57 -3.08 -15.00
CA PRO A 523 12.07 -4.42 -14.71
C PRO A 523 11.35 -5.02 -15.93
N VAL A 524 11.45 -6.34 -16.07
CA VAL A 524 10.95 -7.08 -17.25
C VAL A 524 10.07 -8.24 -16.80
N GLN A 525 8.89 -8.41 -17.37
CA GLN A 525 7.99 -9.52 -17.08
C GLN A 525 8.16 -10.65 -18.09
N TRP A 526 8.39 -11.89 -17.65
CA TRP A 526 8.47 -13.01 -18.58
C TRP A 526 7.07 -13.52 -19.00
N PRO A 527 6.91 -14.06 -20.22
CA PRO A 527 7.95 -14.43 -21.21
C PRO A 527 8.64 -13.26 -21.91
N THR A 528 9.95 -13.36 -22.12
CA THR A 528 10.76 -12.43 -22.92
C THR A 528 11.75 -13.17 -23.81
N PRO A 529 11.34 -13.55 -25.04
CA PRO A 529 12.24 -14.18 -26.00
C PRO A 529 13.30 -13.20 -26.55
N PRO A 530 14.34 -13.70 -27.24
CA PRO A 530 15.35 -12.85 -27.87
C PRO A 530 14.74 -11.85 -28.87
N GLY A 531 15.18 -10.59 -28.80
CA GLY A 531 14.70 -9.54 -29.70
C GLY A 531 13.39 -8.86 -29.27
N ASP A 532 12.74 -9.36 -28.22
CA ASP A 532 11.56 -8.71 -27.65
C ASP A 532 11.93 -7.39 -26.96
N ARG A 533 11.27 -6.31 -27.39
CA ARG A 533 11.47 -4.96 -26.86
C ARG A 533 10.39 -4.52 -25.89
N THR A 534 9.41 -5.39 -25.62
CA THR A 534 8.32 -5.15 -24.68
C THR A 534 8.77 -5.54 -23.28
N ASP A 535 8.51 -4.69 -22.28
CA ASP A 535 8.94 -4.95 -20.91
C ASP A 535 7.88 -5.68 -20.08
N ARG A 536 6.63 -5.78 -20.57
CA ARG A 536 5.49 -6.34 -19.84
C ARG A 536 4.69 -7.30 -20.72
N HIS A 537 4.32 -8.45 -20.14
CA HIS A 537 3.53 -9.52 -20.75
C HIS A 537 2.45 -9.98 -19.75
N PRO A 538 1.41 -9.14 -19.55
CA PRO A 538 0.45 -9.35 -18.48
C PRO A 538 -0.43 -10.59 -18.67
N LEU A 539 -0.71 -10.96 -19.92
CA LEU A 539 -1.55 -12.10 -20.29
C LEU A 539 -0.70 -13.25 -20.82
N ARG A 540 -0.80 -14.43 -20.19
CA ARG A 540 -0.25 -15.69 -20.71
C ARG A 540 -1.31 -16.47 -21.48
N TYR A 541 -0.82 -17.47 -22.23
CA TYR A 541 -1.63 -18.48 -22.91
C TYR A 541 -2.50 -17.95 -24.05
N LEU A 542 -2.34 -16.69 -24.46
CA LEU A 542 -3.13 -16.10 -25.54
C LEU A 542 -2.32 -16.07 -26.84
N GLU A 543 -2.76 -16.85 -27.82
CA GLU A 543 -2.27 -16.84 -29.20
C GLU A 543 -3.22 -16.04 -30.11
N PRO A 544 -2.83 -15.67 -31.35
CA PRO A 544 -3.72 -14.97 -32.28
C PRO A 544 -5.03 -15.72 -32.60
N THR A 545 -5.03 -17.05 -32.48
CA THR A 545 -6.19 -17.92 -32.69
C THR A 545 -7.03 -18.16 -31.44
N GLY A 546 -6.64 -17.60 -30.29
CA GLY A 546 -7.32 -17.78 -29.01
C GLY A 546 -6.43 -18.45 -27.94
N PRO A 547 -7.00 -18.78 -26.77
CA PRO A 547 -6.28 -19.41 -25.67
C PRO A 547 -5.69 -20.78 -26.02
N VAL A 548 -4.40 -20.97 -25.72
CA VAL A 548 -3.66 -22.24 -25.82
C VAL A 548 -2.84 -22.45 -24.55
N PHE A 549 -3.14 -23.54 -23.84
CA PHE A 549 -2.51 -23.89 -22.57
C PHE A 549 -1.36 -24.89 -22.78
N PRO A 550 -0.27 -24.82 -22.00
CA PRO A 550 0.87 -25.75 -22.07
C PRO A 550 0.56 -27.16 -21.50
N THR A 551 -0.59 -27.71 -21.86
CA THR A 551 -0.97 -29.11 -21.61
C THR A 551 -0.72 -29.94 -22.87
N ALA A 552 -0.76 -31.27 -22.76
CA ALA A 552 -0.56 -32.15 -23.91
C ALA A 552 -1.59 -31.95 -25.03
N SER A 553 -2.81 -31.52 -24.70
CA SER A 553 -3.91 -31.26 -25.64
C SER A 553 -4.00 -29.79 -26.09
N GLY A 554 -3.23 -28.88 -25.49
CA GLY A 554 -3.39 -27.43 -25.69
C GLY A 554 -4.55 -26.80 -24.92
N ARG A 555 -5.30 -27.59 -24.14
CA ARG A 555 -6.55 -27.21 -23.47
C ARG A 555 -6.38 -27.27 -21.94
N ALA A 556 -6.98 -26.34 -21.21
CA ALA A 556 -6.96 -26.34 -19.75
C ALA A 556 -7.80 -27.49 -19.18
N VAL A 557 -7.53 -27.93 -17.95
CA VAL A 557 -8.12 -29.14 -17.36
C VAL A 557 -9.00 -28.80 -16.17
N PHE A 558 -10.26 -29.23 -16.23
CA PHE A 558 -11.16 -29.28 -15.08
C PHE A 558 -10.84 -30.47 -14.19
N HIS A 559 -10.81 -30.26 -12.87
CA HIS A 559 -10.59 -31.32 -11.89
C HIS A 559 -11.76 -31.43 -10.90
N ALA A 560 -12.47 -32.56 -10.90
CA ALA A 560 -13.52 -32.86 -9.93
C ALA A 560 -12.91 -33.26 -8.57
N ARG A 561 -12.58 -32.27 -7.73
CA ARG A 561 -11.89 -32.47 -6.44
C ARG A 561 -12.89 -32.46 -5.28
N PRO A 562 -13.21 -33.63 -4.68
CA PRO A 562 -14.18 -33.66 -3.59
C PRO A 562 -13.63 -32.96 -2.34
N HIS A 563 -14.52 -32.36 -1.55
CA HIS A 563 -14.15 -31.90 -0.22
C HIS A 563 -13.81 -33.10 0.67
N LEU A 564 -12.66 -33.02 1.33
CA LEU A 564 -12.22 -33.92 2.37
C LEU A 564 -11.85 -33.09 3.60
N PRO A 565 -12.09 -33.60 4.83
CA PRO A 565 -11.70 -32.88 6.03
C PRO A 565 -10.17 -32.72 6.11
N PRO A 566 -9.68 -31.73 6.89
CA PRO A 566 -8.28 -31.67 7.32
C PRO A 566 -7.83 -32.99 7.94
N GLN A 567 -6.53 -33.29 7.86
CA GLN A 567 -6.00 -34.55 8.42
C GLN A 567 -6.06 -34.56 9.96
N GLU A 568 -5.92 -33.38 10.59
CA GLU A 568 -6.03 -33.23 12.04
C GLU A 568 -7.33 -32.51 12.44
N LEU A 569 -8.35 -33.27 12.84
CA LEU A 569 -9.61 -32.75 13.36
C LEU A 569 -9.57 -32.53 14.89
N PRO A 570 -10.36 -31.56 15.42
CA PRO A 570 -10.62 -31.45 16.85
C PRO A 570 -11.27 -32.70 17.43
N ASP A 571 -10.95 -33.01 18.68
CA ASP A 571 -11.56 -34.10 19.46
C ASP A 571 -11.82 -33.65 20.92
N ALA A 572 -12.18 -34.59 21.80
CA ALA A 572 -12.47 -34.28 23.20
C ALA A 572 -11.25 -33.73 23.97
N ASP A 573 -10.03 -34.13 23.59
CA ASP A 573 -8.79 -33.73 24.27
C ASP A 573 -8.22 -32.43 23.70
N TYR A 574 -8.51 -32.14 22.42
CA TYR A 574 -8.07 -30.97 21.66
C TYR A 574 -9.26 -30.35 20.91
N PRO A 575 -10.19 -29.67 21.61
CA PRO A 575 -11.50 -29.31 21.06
C PRO A 575 -11.50 -28.07 20.14
N LEU A 576 -10.40 -27.33 20.08
CA LEU A 576 -10.30 -26.09 19.28
C LEU A 576 -9.39 -26.28 18.08
N VAL A 577 -9.62 -25.51 17.02
CA VAL A 577 -8.69 -25.37 15.90
C VAL A 577 -7.81 -24.14 16.14
N LEU A 578 -6.50 -24.30 16.01
CA LEU A 578 -5.54 -23.21 15.89
C LEU A 578 -5.24 -22.96 14.41
N THR A 579 -5.33 -21.69 14.02
CA THR A 579 -4.79 -21.20 12.75
C THR A 579 -3.68 -20.19 13.01
N THR A 580 -2.68 -20.13 12.13
CA THR A 580 -1.50 -19.26 12.31
C THR A 580 -1.43 -18.18 11.23
N GLY A 581 -0.86 -17.02 11.52
CA GLY A 581 -0.67 -16.00 10.50
C GLY A 581 0.35 -14.92 10.82
N ARG A 582 0.14 -13.74 10.23
CA ARG A 582 1.12 -12.65 10.15
C ARG A 582 0.51 -11.34 10.59
N LEU A 583 1.38 -10.44 11.01
CA LEU A 583 1.09 -9.04 11.33
C LEU A 583 1.73 -8.11 10.29
N ALA A 584 1.22 -6.88 10.21
CA ALA A 584 1.56 -5.94 9.16
C ALA A 584 3.00 -5.39 9.28
N HIS A 585 3.57 -5.33 10.48
CA HIS A 585 4.87 -4.67 10.71
C HIS A 585 6.01 -5.66 10.90
N GLN A 586 5.73 -6.93 11.21
CA GLN A 586 6.76 -7.97 11.32
C GLN A 586 6.93 -8.83 10.06
N TRP A 587 8.18 -9.14 9.73
CA TRP A 587 8.55 -10.09 8.67
C TRP A 587 9.02 -11.41 9.28
N HIS A 588 8.23 -12.46 9.08
CA HIS A 588 8.56 -13.83 9.49
C HIS A 588 9.12 -13.89 10.92
N THR A 589 10.32 -14.43 11.11
CA THR A 589 10.93 -14.69 12.42
C THR A 589 11.64 -13.47 13.02
N MET A 590 11.35 -12.26 12.52
CA MET A 590 11.82 -10.98 13.07
C MET A 590 13.34 -10.75 13.07
N THR A 591 14.14 -11.59 12.41
CA THR A 591 15.62 -11.43 12.35
C THR A 591 16.05 -10.11 11.69
N LYS A 592 15.18 -9.52 10.85
CA LYS A 592 15.34 -8.18 10.26
C LYS A 592 14.43 -7.16 10.96
N THR A 593 13.11 -7.33 10.85
CA THR A 593 12.14 -6.31 11.32
C THR A 593 12.11 -6.13 12.83
N GLY A 594 12.46 -7.15 13.61
CA GLY A 594 12.56 -7.06 15.07
C GLY A 594 13.70 -6.17 15.57
N ARG A 595 14.58 -5.71 14.67
CA ARG A 595 15.66 -4.76 14.98
C ARG A 595 15.26 -3.30 14.76
N ILE A 596 14.05 -3.06 14.24
CA ILE A 596 13.56 -1.73 13.93
C ILE A 596 12.55 -1.34 15.00
N ASP A 597 12.95 -0.47 15.93
CA ASP A 597 12.14 -0.05 17.07
C ASP A 597 10.76 0.49 16.67
N LYS A 598 10.65 1.16 15.53
CA LYS A 598 9.37 1.64 15.01
C LYS A 598 8.41 0.50 14.69
N LEU A 599 8.91 -0.61 14.14
CA LEU A 599 8.08 -1.76 13.79
C LEU A 599 7.74 -2.60 15.02
N THR A 600 8.67 -2.74 15.97
CA THR A 600 8.40 -3.45 17.23
C THR A 600 7.42 -2.71 18.12
N ARG A 601 7.35 -1.37 18.09
CA ARG A 601 6.29 -0.63 18.79
C ARG A 601 4.89 -0.81 18.18
N LEU A 602 4.80 -1.05 16.87
CA LEU A 602 3.52 -1.23 16.19
C LEU A 602 2.94 -2.64 16.38
N ASP A 603 3.81 -3.65 16.44
CA ASP A 603 3.47 -5.04 16.78
C ASP A 603 4.27 -5.44 18.05
N ASP A 604 3.76 -5.07 19.23
CA ASP A 604 4.52 -5.02 20.51
C ASP A 604 4.69 -6.36 21.24
N GLY A 605 3.94 -7.39 20.88
CA GLY A 605 4.10 -8.69 21.52
C GLY A 605 3.31 -9.84 20.87
N PRO A 606 3.68 -11.08 21.22
CA PRO A 606 2.93 -12.26 20.79
C PRO A 606 1.56 -12.30 21.47
N PHE A 607 0.59 -12.97 20.86
CA PHE A 607 -0.73 -13.16 21.44
C PHE A 607 -1.45 -14.38 20.88
N VAL A 608 -2.56 -14.78 21.51
CA VAL A 608 -3.55 -15.69 20.93
C VAL A 608 -4.94 -15.06 20.96
N GLU A 609 -5.55 -14.90 19.80
CA GLU A 609 -6.94 -14.48 19.67
C GLU A 609 -7.86 -15.66 20.00
N ILE A 610 -8.81 -15.44 20.91
CA ILE A 610 -9.77 -16.45 21.39
C ILE A 610 -11.17 -15.84 21.33
N HIS A 611 -12.15 -16.62 20.86
CA HIS A 611 -13.54 -16.18 20.84
C HIS A 611 -14.07 -15.94 22.26
N ARG A 612 -14.96 -14.95 22.43
CA ARG A 612 -15.57 -14.59 23.73
C ARG A 612 -16.21 -15.77 24.44
N ASP A 613 -16.96 -16.59 23.71
CA ASP A 613 -17.67 -17.75 24.29
C ASP A 613 -16.70 -18.86 24.72
N ASP A 614 -15.66 -19.13 23.92
CA ASP A 614 -14.64 -20.13 24.26
C ASP A 614 -13.82 -19.67 25.46
N ALA A 615 -13.47 -18.38 25.52
CA ALA A 615 -12.76 -17.80 26.66
C ALA A 615 -13.59 -17.90 27.95
N ALA A 616 -14.89 -17.60 27.88
CA ALA A 616 -15.80 -17.72 29.02
C ALA A 616 -15.95 -19.18 29.48
N ALA A 617 -16.07 -20.13 28.55
CA ALA A 617 -16.17 -21.56 28.86
C ALA A 617 -14.89 -22.13 29.51
N LEU A 618 -13.73 -21.54 29.22
CA LEU A 618 -12.42 -21.98 29.70
C LEU A 618 -11.85 -21.14 30.86
N ASP A 619 -12.62 -20.18 31.39
CA ASP A 619 -12.20 -19.20 32.41
C ASP A 619 -10.90 -18.46 32.03
N ILE A 620 -10.83 -18.03 30.76
CA ILE A 620 -9.73 -17.24 30.22
C ILE A 620 -10.16 -15.77 30.13
N ARG A 621 -9.29 -14.87 30.60
CA ARG A 621 -9.51 -13.42 30.54
C ARG A 621 -8.53 -12.74 29.60
N HIS A 622 -8.91 -11.57 29.09
CA HIS A 622 -8.01 -10.75 28.29
C HIS A 622 -6.70 -10.46 29.05
N GLY A 623 -5.57 -10.54 28.35
CA GLY A 623 -4.23 -10.34 28.89
C GLY A 623 -3.65 -11.50 29.72
N TRP A 624 -4.45 -12.51 30.09
CA TRP A 624 -3.94 -13.66 30.83
C TRP A 624 -3.02 -14.51 29.96
N ARG A 625 -2.00 -15.12 30.57
CA ARG A 625 -1.19 -16.13 29.91
C ARG A 625 -2.00 -17.41 29.72
N VAL A 626 -2.04 -17.91 28.49
CA VAL A 626 -2.74 -19.12 28.11
C VAL A 626 -1.74 -20.10 27.50
N GLU A 627 -1.75 -21.32 28.03
CA GLU A 627 -1.07 -22.45 27.44
C GLU A 627 -1.90 -22.96 26.26
N ILE A 628 -1.30 -23.00 25.08
CA ILE A 628 -1.83 -23.61 23.88
C ILE A 628 -1.12 -24.95 23.73
N ARG A 629 -1.86 -26.06 23.84
CA ARG A 629 -1.32 -27.41 23.81
C ARG A 629 -1.86 -28.18 22.62
N SER A 630 -1.00 -28.87 21.89
CA SER A 630 -1.40 -29.85 20.86
C SER A 630 -0.83 -31.23 21.17
N ARG A 631 -0.97 -32.18 20.24
CA ARG A 631 -0.37 -33.51 20.33
C ARG A 631 1.17 -33.48 20.27
N ARG A 632 1.76 -32.34 19.88
CA ARG A 632 3.19 -32.19 19.57
C ARG A 632 3.96 -31.40 20.62
N GLY A 633 3.28 -30.56 21.39
CA GLY A 633 3.90 -29.72 22.41
C GLY A 633 2.98 -28.61 22.88
N SER A 634 3.57 -27.57 23.48
CA SER A 634 2.83 -26.42 24.00
C SER A 634 3.59 -25.12 23.84
N VAL A 635 2.85 -24.01 23.83
CA VAL A 635 3.37 -22.63 23.88
C VAL A 635 2.54 -21.81 24.86
N VAL A 636 3.08 -20.71 25.37
CA VAL A 636 2.37 -19.85 26.33
C VAL A 636 2.33 -18.42 25.82
N LEU A 637 1.13 -17.95 25.44
CA LEU A 637 0.92 -16.61 24.86
C LEU A 637 -0.13 -15.85 25.67
N PRO A 638 -0.09 -14.50 25.72
CA PRO A 638 -1.17 -13.72 26.32
C PRO A 638 -2.43 -13.79 25.45
N ALA A 639 -3.59 -13.90 26.10
CA ALA A 639 -4.88 -14.00 25.45
C ALA A 639 -5.40 -12.62 25.00
N VAL A 640 -5.93 -12.58 23.78
CA VAL A 640 -6.74 -11.48 23.26
C VAL A 640 -8.14 -12.03 23.04
N VAL A 641 -9.05 -11.75 23.97
CA VAL A 641 -10.45 -12.14 23.86
C VAL A 641 -11.16 -11.22 22.86
N THR A 642 -11.71 -11.78 21.79
CA THR A 642 -12.25 -11.03 20.63
C THR A 642 -13.39 -11.79 19.93
N ASP A 643 -14.14 -11.11 19.07
CA ASP A 643 -15.13 -11.68 18.14
C ASP A 643 -14.60 -11.80 16.69
N ARG A 644 -13.33 -11.47 16.47
CA ARG A 644 -12.68 -11.56 15.15
C ARG A 644 -12.52 -13.00 14.67
N VAL A 645 -12.37 -13.96 15.58
CA VAL A 645 -12.37 -15.40 15.30
C VAL A 645 -13.72 -15.99 15.68
N ARG A 646 -14.15 -17.06 15.01
CA ARG A 646 -15.41 -17.77 15.34
C ARG A 646 -15.26 -18.66 16.58
N PRO A 647 -16.36 -19.05 17.25
CA PRO A 647 -16.32 -20.12 18.25
C PRO A 647 -15.66 -21.40 17.70
N GLY A 648 -14.85 -22.06 18.53
CA GLY A 648 -14.09 -23.25 18.17
C GLY A 648 -12.75 -22.96 17.47
N LEU A 649 -12.40 -21.69 17.24
CA LEU A 649 -11.19 -21.27 16.53
C LEU A 649 -10.36 -20.29 17.36
N CYS A 650 -9.04 -20.49 17.35
CA CYS A 650 -8.06 -19.52 17.86
C CYS A 650 -7.02 -19.17 16.81
N PHE A 651 -6.42 -17.99 16.95
CA PHE A 651 -5.39 -17.49 16.02
C PHE A 651 -4.14 -17.02 16.76
N ALA A 652 -2.96 -17.38 16.26
CA ALA A 652 -1.69 -16.87 16.77
C ALA A 652 -0.72 -16.46 15.64
N PRO A 653 -0.06 -15.30 15.72
CA PRO A 653 1.06 -14.96 14.84
C PRO A 653 2.30 -15.79 15.18
N PHE A 654 3.10 -16.18 14.17
CA PHE A 654 4.29 -17.03 14.38
C PHE A 654 5.60 -16.25 14.51
N HIS A 655 5.55 -14.92 14.66
CA HIS A 655 6.73 -14.06 14.56
C HIS A 655 7.76 -14.27 15.67
N TRP A 656 7.28 -14.41 16.91
CA TRP A 656 8.10 -14.59 18.09
C TRP A 656 8.59 -16.04 18.23
N ASN A 657 9.81 -16.17 18.72
CA ASN A 657 10.50 -17.44 18.88
C ASN A 657 11.55 -17.36 20.01
N ASP A 658 12.44 -18.35 20.13
CA ASP A 658 13.46 -18.46 21.17
C ASP A 658 14.47 -17.30 21.23
N GLU A 659 14.49 -16.41 20.24
CA GLU A 659 15.23 -15.13 20.28
C GLU A 659 14.54 -14.09 21.17
N HIS A 660 13.25 -14.26 21.46
CA HIS A 660 12.39 -13.31 22.17
C HIS A 660 11.91 -13.82 23.53
N GLY A 661 12.03 -15.12 23.80
CA GLY A 661 11.63 -15.73 25.06
C GLY A 661 11.36 -17.23 24.95
N ALA A 662 11.30 -17.90 26.09
CA ALA A 662 10.93 -19.31 26.17
C ALA A 662 9.44 -19.50 25.83
N ASP A 663 9.13 -20.65 25.21
CA ASP A 663 7.76 -21.11 24.96
C ASP A 663 6.90 -20.19 24.08
N LEU A 664 7.53 -19.38 23.21
CA LEU A 664 6.84 -18.46 22.29
C LEU A 664 6.65 -18.99 20.86
N THR A 665 7.42 -20.00 20.45
CA THR A 665 7.46 -20.44 19.05
C THR A 665 6.23 -21.27 18.68
N VAL A 666 5.22 -20.65 18.07
CA VAL A 666 3.92 -21.27 17.73
C VAL A 666 4.05 -22.52 16.87
N ASN A 667 5.08 -22.64 16.03
CA ASN A 667 5.32 -23.84 15.23
C ASN A 667 5.69 -25.10 16.05
N THR A 668 5.79 -24.99 17.38
CA THR A 668 5.77 -26.14 18.30
C THR A 668 4.46 -26.91 18.22
N VAL A 669 3.34 -26.22 18.09
CA VAL A 669 2.01 -26.84 18.17
C VAL A 669 1.41 -27.16 16.80
N THR A 670 2.03 -26.75 15.69
CA THR A 670 1.47 -26.90 14.33
C THR A 670 1.63 -28.30 13.74
N SER A 671 0.70 -28.71 12.88
CA SER A 671 0.65 -30.04 12.27
C SER A 671 1.74 -30.22 11.21
N ALA A 672 2.36 -31.41 11.20
CA ALA A 672 3.32 -31.83 10.19
C ALA A 672 2.64 -32.52 8.97
N ALA A 673 1.31 -32.67 8.99
CA ALA A 673 0.54 -33.18 7.87
C ALA A 673 0.81 -32.38 6.59
N VAL A 674 0.91 -33.04 5.44
CA VAL A 674 1.21 -32.40 4.15
C VAL A 674 0.18 -32.74 3.08
N ASP A 675 0.03 -31.82 2.11
CA ASP A 675 -0.64 -32.12 0.84
C ASP A 675 0.14 -33.23 0.09
N PRO A 676 -0.53 -34.26 -0.46
CA PRO A 676 0.17 -35.39 -1.09
C PRO A 676 0.79 -35.06 -2.46
N ASP A 677 0.23 -34.13 -3.23
CA ASP A 677 0.76 -33.69 -4.54
C ASP A 677 1.82 -32.60 -4.35
N SER A 678 1.42 -31.69 -3.48
CA SER A 678 2.13 -30.68 -2.74
C SER A 678 3.47 -31.09 -2.20
N LEU A 679 3.38 -31.81 -1.08
CA LEU A 679 4.27 -31.89 0.07
C LEU A 679 4.31 -30.60 0.92
N GLN A 680 3.29 -29.74 0.83
CA GLN A 680 3.18 -28.50 1.61
C GLN A 680 2.42 -28.77 2.92
N PRO A 681 2.90 -28.29 4.09
CA PRO A 681 2.27 -28.61 5.37
C PRO A 681 0.99 -27.83 5.69
N GLU A 682 0.13 -28.44 6.51
CA GLU A 682 -1.14 -27.92 7.03
C GLU A 682 -0.94 -27.03 8.26
N LEU A 683 -0.48 -25.80 8.04
CA LEU A 683 -0.25 -24.80 9.11
C LEU A 683 -1.52 -24.02 9.52
N LYS A 684 -2.64 -24.24 8.83
CA LYS A 684 -3.89 -23.47 9.03
C LYS A 684 -5.00 -24.23 9.77
N ALA A 685 -4.82 -25.53 10.00
CA ALA A 685 -5.71 -26.36 10.78
C ALA A 685 -4.90 -27.26 11.71
N CYS A 686 -4.89 -26.93 13.01
CA CYS A 686 -4.20 -27.71 14.03
C CYS A 686 -5.11 -27.86 15.24
N ALA A 687 -5.41 -29.08 15.67
CA ALA A 687 -6.22 -29.29 16.86
C ALA A 687 -5.42 -28.94 18.14
N VAL A 688 -6.00 -28.12 19.01
CA VAL A 688 -5.39 -27.64 20.25
C VAL A 688 -6.39 -27.62 21.41
N ALA A 689 -5.83 -27.57 22.62
CA ALA A 689 -6.54 -27.23 23.85
C ALA A 689 -5.91 -25.97 24.46
N LEU A 690 -6.73 -25.16 25.11
CA LEU A 690 -6.30 -23.95 25.80
C LEU A 690 -6.49 -24.13 27.31
N ARG A 691 -5.53 -23.66 28.09
CA ARG A 691 -5.60 -23.66 29.56
C ARG A 691 -5.04 -22.35 30.12
N PRO A 692 -5.72 -21.68 31.05
CA PRO A 692 -5.14 -20.52 31.74
C PRO A 692 -3.91 -20.96 32.55
N VAL A 693 -2.83 -20.18 32.45
CA VAL A 693 -1.63 -20.34 33.30
C VAL A 693 -1.77 -19.38 34.47
N ALA A 694 -1.80 -19.92 35.69
CA ALA A 694 -1.92 -19.10 36.90
C ALA A 694 -0.84 -17.99 36.90
N PRO A 695 -1.22 -16.73 37.18
CA PRO A 695 -0.22 -15.69 37.29
C PRO A 695 0.76 -16.05 38.42
N PRO A 696 2.07 -15.81 38.27
CA PRO A 696 2.94 -15.80 39.44
C PRO A 696 2.34 -14.83 40.45
N MET A 697 2.23 -15.23 41.73
CA MET A 697 1.81 -14.33 42.82
C MET A 697 2.63 -13.05 42.72
N ALA A 698 1.97 -11.94 42.39
CA ALA A 698 2.64 -10.69 42.08
C ALA A 698 3.42 -10.19 43.31
N THR A 699 4.75 -10.31 43.27
CA THR A 699 5.62 -9.30 43.88
C THR A 699 5.53 -8.06 43.01
N ALA A 700 4.93 -6.99 43.53
CA ALA A 700 4.81 -5.72 42.85
C ALA A 700 6.20 -5.22 42.40
N SER A 701 6.49 -5.29 41.09
CA SER A 701 7.58 -4.54 40.49
C SER A 701 7.02 -3.21 39.98
N THR A 702 7.43 -2.14 40.63
CA THR A 702 7.21 -0.76 40.23
C THR A 702 8.15 -0.43 39.08
N ASP A 703 7.66 -0.45 37.85
CA ASP A 703 8.22 0.32 36.74
C ASP A 703 7.07 0.77 35.84
N THR A 704 6.33 1.76 36.34
CA THR A 704 5.49 2.65 35.54
C THR A 704 6.13 4.03 35.62
N VAL A 705 6.41 4.65 34.47
CA VAL A 705 6.73 6.08 34.39
C VAL A 705 5.59 6.82 35.10
N PRO A 706 5.88 7.68 36.10
CA PRO A 706 4.81 8.30 36.87
C PRO A 706 4.09 9.31 35.97
N VAL A 707 2.83 9.01 35.62
CA VAL A 707 1.85 10.06 35.35
C VAL A 707 1.82 10.91 36.61
N THR A 708 2.21 12.17 36.50
CA THR A 708 2.24 13.12 37.61
C THR A 708 0.83 13.30 38.15
N ALA A 709 0.52 12.57 39.22
CA ALA A 709 -0.75 12.66 39.92
C ALA A 709 -1.02 14.13 40.28
N GLY A 710 -2.16 14.67 39.83
CA GLY A 710 -2.65 15.99 40.25
C GLY A 710 -2.45 17.17 39.29
N VAL A 711 -1.93 17.00 38.07
CA VAL A 711 -1.95 18.04 37.01
C VAL A 711 -2.96 17.71 35.90
N PRO A 712 -3.44 18.69 35.12
CA PRO A 712 -4.24 18.42 33.94
C PRO A 712 -3.44 17.69 32.85
N LEU A 713 -4.10 16.78 32.15
CA LEU A 713 -3.53 16.00 31.06
C LEU A 713 -4.18 16.42 29.73
N VAL A 714 -3.37 16.80 28.75
CA VAL A 714 -3.79 17.06 27.37
C VAL A 714 -3.48 15.81 26.56
N LEU A 715 -4.53 15.12 26.09
CA LEU A 715 -4.43 13.95 25.23
C LEU A 715 -4.65 14.35 23.78
N TRP A 716 -3.89 13.78 22.86
CA TRP A 716 -4.08 14.05 21.45
C TRP A 716 -3.95 12.82 20.55
N ALA A 717 -4.65 12.87 19.42
CA ALA A 717 -4.51 11.90 18.33
C ALA A 717 -4.66 12.57 16.96
N SER A 718 -3.76 12.25 16.02
CA SER A 718 -3.60 12.98 14.77
C SER A 718 -2.90 12.12 13.71
N GLN A 719 -3.35 12.19 12.46
CA GLN A 719 -2.66 11.53 11.34
C GLN A 719 -1.79 12.49 10.51
N THR A 720 -2.19 13.77 10.44
CA THR A 720 -1.54 14.81 9.61
C THR A 720 -0.84 15.88 10.45
N GLY A 721 -0.76 15.71 11.77
CA GLY A 721 -0.11 16.63 12.71
C GLY A 721 -0.97 17.79 13.22
N ASN A 722 -2.15 18.08 12.63
CA ASN A 722 -2.96 19.24 13.03
C ASN A 722 -3.49 19.19 14.47
N ALA A 723 -3.96 18.02 14.93
CA ALA A 723 -4.46 17.88 16.30
C ALA A 723 -3.34 17.94 17.34
N GLU A 724 -2.14 17.47 16.97
CA GLU A 724 -0.92 17.53 17.77
C GLU A 724 -0.45 18.99 17.94
N GLU A 725 -0.45 19.77 16.85
CA GLU A 725 -0.11 21.19 16.89
C GLU A 725 -1.07 21.98 17.79
N LEU A 726 -2.38 21.70 17.72
CA LEU A 726 -3.37 22.33 18.60
C LEU A 726 -3.25 21.90 20.07
N ALA A 727 -2.93 20.63 20.34
CA ALA A 727 -2.64 20.16 21.68
C ALA A 727 -1.42 20.87 22.28
N THR A 728 -0.38 21.07 21.47
CA THR A 728 0.82 21.85 21.85
C THR A 728 0.45 23.29 22.18
N ARG A 729 -0.33 23.96 21.31
CA ARG A 729 -0.82 25.33 21.56
C ARG A 729 -1.63 25.47 22.84
N LEU A 730 -2.44 24.46 23.19
CA LEU A 730 -3.17 24.44 24.46
C LEU A 730 -2.19 24.38 25.64
N VAL A 731 -1.20 23.50 25.59
CA VAL A 731 -0.19 23.36 26.66
C VAL A 731 0.58 24.66 26.83
N ASP A 732 1.01 25.30 25.73
CA ASP A 732 1.71 26.59 25.76
C ASP A 732 0.83 27.69 26.39
N ALA A 733 -0.45 27.74 26.03
CA ALA A 733 -1.39 28.71 26.61
C ALA A 733 -1.56 28.52 28.13
N LEU A 734 -1.59 27.27 28.61
CA LEU A 734 -1.65 26.96 30.04
C LEU A 734 -0.34 27.33 30.76
N GLN A 735 0.81 27.08 30.14
CA GLN A 735 2.12 27.47 30.67
C GLN A 735 2.26 29.00 30.80
N HIS A 736 1.79 29.75 29.80
CA HIS A 736 1.79 31.22 29.85
C HIS A 736 0.93 31.79 30.98
N GLN A 737 -0.06 31.03 31.48
CA GLN A 737 -0.86 31.38 32.65
C GLN A 737 -0.29 30.81 33.98
N GLY A 738 0.95 30.31 33.96
CA GLY A 738 1.65 29.80 35.14
C GLY A 738 1.17 28.40 35.59
N ARG A 739 0.59 27.60 34.68
CA ARG A 739 0.08 26.26 34.99
C ARG A 739 0.84 25.18 34.23
N SER A 740 1.20 24.12 34.93
CA SER A 740 1.76 22.92 34.31
C SER A 740 0.63 22.00 33.85
N ALA A 741 0.69 21.54 32.60
CA ALA A 741 -0.15 20.47 32.07
C ALA A 741 0.76 19.43 31.42
N ALA A 742 0.45 18.15 31.63
CA ALA A 742 1.11 17.06 30.92
C ALA A 742 0.48 16.94 29.52
N CYS A 743 1.27 16.60 28.51
CA CYS A 743 0.79 16.33 27.16
C CYS A 743 1.21 14.93 26.76
N ALA A 744 0.28 14.12 26.25
CA ALA A 744 0.57 12.76 25.82
C ALA A 744 -0.23 12.38 24.58
N SER A 745 0.37 11.57 23.73
CA SER A 745 -0.37 10.92 22.65
C SER A 745 -1.30 9.87 23.25
N MET A 746 -2.46 9.65 22.64
CA MET A 746 -3.34 8.53 23.02
C MET A 746 -2.67 7.15 22.83
N ALA A 747 -1.60 7.06 22.03
CA ALA A 747 -0.82 5.83 21.87
C ALA A 747 0.02 5.49 23.11
N ASP A 748 0.33 6.48 23.95
CA ASP A 748 1.28 6.36 25.06
C ASP A 748 0.59 6.23 26.44
N ILE A 749 -0.75 6.23 26.48
CA ILE A 749 -1.56 6.22 27.71
C ILE A 749 -2.65 5.15 27.62
N SER A 750 -2.94 4.45 28.71
CA SER A 750 -4.10 3.57 28.84
C SER A 750 -5.29 4.33 29.43
N PRO A 751 -6.55 3.98 29.10
CA PRO A 751 -7.73 4.52 29.80
C PRO A 751 -7.68 4.38 31.33
N ALA A 752 -6.97 3.38 31.86
CA ALA A 752 -6.80 3.21 33.30
C ALA A 752 -5.98 4.36 33.93
N ASP A 753 -5.02 4.92 33.20
CA ASP A 753 -4.10 5.97 33.67
C ASP A 753 -4.80 7.33 33.81
N LEU A 754 -6.01 7.48 33.24
CA LEU A 754 -6.81 8.70 33.33
C LEU A 754 -7.23 9.02 34.77
N HIS A 755 -7.25 8.03 35.68
CA HIS A 755 -7.63 8.20 37.09
C HIS A 755 -6.68 9.13 37.86
N GLY A 756 -5.43 9.28 37.43
CA GLY A 756 -4.43 10.11 38.11
C GLY A 756 -4.45 11.60 37.72
N ALA A 757 -5.13 11.96 36.64
CA ALA A 757 -5.16 13.32 36.13
C ALA A 757 -6.21 14.18 36.85
N SER A 758 -5.91 15.46 37.10
CA SER A 758 -6.89 16.36 37.71
C SER A 758 -8.05 16.68 36.75
N ALA A 759 -7.76 16.75 35.45
CA ALA A 759 -8.72 16.88 34.35
C ALA A 759 -8.04 16.41 33.04
N VAL A 760 -8.81 15.94 32.07
CA VAL A 760 -8.31 15.45 30.78
C VAL A 760 -8.89 16.26 29.63
N PHE A 761 -8.05 16.90 28.83
CA PHE A 761 -8.46 17.67 27.65
C PHE A 761 -8.02 16.93 26.40
N VAL A 762 -8.97 16.51 25.57
CA VAL A 762 -8.70 15.73 24.36
C VAL A 762 -8.72 16.63 23.13
N VAL A 763 -7.71 16.52 22.27
CA VAL A 763 -7.68 17.13 20.93
C VAL A 763 -7.43 16.03 19.90
N THR A 764 -8.45 15.67 19.12
CA THR A 764 -8.35 14.54 18.19
C THR A 764 -8.88 14.85 16.80
N SER A 765 -8.20 14.34 15.76
CA SER A 765 -8.78 14.29 14.41
C SER A 765 -9.65 13.04 14.20
N THR A 766 -10.42 13.01 13.13
CA THR A 766 -11.13 11.82 12.63
C THR A 766 -10.42 11.29 11.37
N PHE A 767 -10.30 9.96 11.24
CA PHE A 767 -9.73 9.30 10.08
C PHE A 767 -10.80 8.64 9.21
N GLY A 768 -10.63 8.71 7.89
CA GLY A 768 -11.56 8.13 6.92
C GLY A 768 -12.97 8.70 7.12
N ASP A 769 -13.96 7.81 7.11
CA ASP A 769 -15.36 8.16 7.29
C ASP A 769 -15.83 7.95 8.74
N GLY A 770 -15.02 8.35 9.74
CA GLY A 770 -15.46 8.40 11.15
C GLY A 770 -14.56 7.74 12.19
N GLY A 771 -13.50 7.03 11.78
CA GLY A 771 -12.68 6.22 12.68
C GLY A 771 -11.61 7.00 13.46
N PRO A 772 -10.99 6.38 14.49
CA PRO A 772 -9.85 6.95 15.20
C PRO A 772 -8.65 7.15 14.27
N PRO A 773 -7.83 8.19 14.48
CA PRO A 773 -6.46 8.24 13.95
C PRO A 773 -5.65 7.04 14.43
N ASP A 774 -4.60 6.66 13.67
CA ASP A 774 -3.79 5.47 13.96
C ASP A 774 -3.23 5.47 15.40
N ASN A 775 -2.81 6.63 15.91
CA ASN A 775 -2.30 6.78 17.27
C ASN A 775 -3.38 6.88 18.36
N ALA A 776 -4.65 6.69 18.02
CA ALA A 776 -5.79 6.59 18.93
C ALA A 776 -6.44 5.19 18.90
N ALA A 777 -6.14 4.35 17.91
CA ALA A 777 -6.84 3.10 17.66
C ALA A 777 -6.83 2.16 18.88
N ARG A 778 -5.66 1.91 19.48
CA ARG A 778 -5.51 1.06 20.68
C ARG A 778 -6.26 1.61 21.89
N PHE A 779 -6.17 2.92 22.13
CA PHE A 779 -6.87 3.61 23.22
C PHE A 779 -8.39 3.48 23.06
N TRP A 780 -8.88 3.66 21.83
CA TRP A 780 -10.29 3.54 21.49
C TRP A 780 -10.83 2.11 21.62
N GLU A 781 -10.07 1.11 21.15
CA GLU A 781 -10.41 -0.31 21.32
C GLU A 781 -10.53 -0.68 22.81
N HIS A 782 -9.61 -0.19 23.64
CA HIS A 782 -9.64 -0.44 25.09
C HIS A 782 -10.87 0.19 25.77
N LEU A 783 -11.29 1.38 25.32
CA LEU A 783 -12.50 2.02 25.81
C LEU A 783 -13.77 1.31 25.36
N GLN A 784 -13.83 0.79 24.13
CA GLN A 784 -14.99 0.05 23.62
C GLN A 784 -15.10 -1.38 24.18
N GLY A 785 -13.99 -1.91 24.70
CA GLY A 785 -13.93 -3.27 25.25
C GLY A 785 -14.83 -3.48 26.48
N PRO A 786 -15.18 -4.76 26.78
CA PRO A 786 -15.93 -5.12 27.99
C PRO A 786 -15.14 -4.89 29.28
N ASP A 787 -13.81 -4.87 29.21
CA ASP A 787 -12.90 -4.58 30.33
C ASP A 787 -12.59 -3.08 30.49
N ALA A 788 -13.33 -2.20 29.79
CA ALA A 788 -13.13 -0.77 29.88
C ALA A 788 -13.28 -0.30 31.34
N PRO A 789 -12.27 0.42 31.89
CA PRO A 789 -12.35 0.88 33.26
C PRO A 789 -13.54 1.82 33.43
N GLN A 790 -14.26 1.70 34.53
CA GLN A 790 -15.17 2.75 34.97
C GLN A 790 -14.32 3.97 35.33
N LEU A 791 -14.74 5.15 34.90
CA LEU A 791 -14.04 6.43 35.00
C LEU A 791 -14.86 7.45 35.83
N PRO A 792 -15.39 7.11 37.02
CA PRO A 792 -16.30 7.97 37.78
C PRO A 792 -15.65 9.27 38.27
N THR A 793 -14.32 9.32 38.32
CA THR A 793 -13.53 10.49 38.74
C THR A 793 -12.98 11.29 37.56
N LEU A 794 -13.17 10.83 36.32
CA LEU A 794 -12.66 11.51 35.13
C LEU A 794 -13.44 12.81 34.90
N ARG A 795 -12.72 13.91 34.82
CA ARG A 795 -13.24 15.22 34.40
C ARG A 795 -12.66 15.55 33.03
N TYR A 796 -13.47 15.70 32.00
CA TYR A 796 -12.93 15.79 30.63
C TYR A 796 -13.64 16.78 29.68
N ALA A 797 -12.95 17.19 28.63
CA ALA A 797 -13.52 17.90 27.48
C ALA A 797 -12.84 17.46 26.18
N VAL A 798 -13.57 17.49 25.06
CA VAL A 798 -13.11 16.98 23.76
C VAL A 798 -13.22 18.05 22.66
N LEU A 799 -12.14 18.23 21.90
CA LEU A 799 -12.11 18.99 20.64
C LEU A 799 -11.89 18.02 19.48
N GLY A 800 -12.89 17.90 18.62
CA GLY A 800 -12.86 17.10 17.40
C GLY A 800 -12.47 17.93 16.18
N LEU A 801 -11.52 17.42 15.40
CA LEU A 801 -11.18 17.92 14.07
C LEU A 801 -11.68 16.96 12.99
N GLY A 802 -12.54 17.44 12.10
CA GLY A 802 -13.11 16.66 11.01
C GLY A 802 -13.08 17.41 9.68
N ASP A 803 -13.57 16.76 8.63
CA ASP A 803 -13.81 17.36 7.32
C ASP A 803 -15.25 17.05 6.93
N ARG A 804 -16.07 18.10 6.72
CA ARG A 804 -17.51 17.94 6.46
C ARG A 804 -17.82 17.30 5.11
N SER A 805 -16.83 17.17 4.22
CA SER A 805 -16.99 16.47 2.95
C SER A 805 -17.11 14.95 3.10
N TYR A 806 -16.79 14.41 4.27
CA TYR A 806 -16.96 13.01 4.65
C TYR A 806 -18.27 12.80 5.43
N GLY A 807 -18.84 11.60 5.37
CA GLY A 807 -20.13 11.24 5.96
C GLY A 807 -20.17 11.33 7.49
N GLN A 808 -19.05 11.07 8.16
CA GLN A 808 -18.94 11.16 9.64
C GLN A 808 -18.03 12.30 10.10
N PHE A 809 -18.51 13.54 9.96
CA PHE A 809 -17.82 14.72 10.48
C PHE A 809 -17.51 14.59 11.99
N CYS A 810 -16.24 14.69 12.36
CA CYS A 810 -15.75 14.50 13.73
C CYS A 810 -16.18 13.17 14.39
N GLY A 811 -16.49 12.13 13.60
CA GLY A 811 -17.04 10.84 14.08
C GLY A 811 -16.34 10.30 15.31
N TYR A 812 -15.01 10.18 15.26
CA TYR A 812 -14.25 9.63 16.38
C TYR A 812 -14.32 10.48 17.65
N ALA A 813 -14.29 11.82 17.53
CA ALA A 813 -14.41 12.70 18.69
C ALA A 813 -15.80 12.57 19.35
N ARG A 814 -16.85 12.37 18.55
CA ARG A 814 -18.22 12.14 19.04
C ARG A 814 -18.33 10.83 19.78
N ASP A 815 -17.79 9.76 19.19
CA ASP A 815 -17.83 8.43 19.80
C ASP A 815 -17.02 8.40 21.10
N LEU A 816 -15.83 9.02 21.10
CA LEU A 816 -14.98 9.12 22.28
C LEU A 816 -15.65 9.87 23.43
N ASP A 817 -16.26 11.01 23.11
CA ASP A 817 -16.99 11.83 24.07
C ASP A 817 -18.24 11.12 24.63
N ALA A 818 -18.96 10.34 23.81
CA ALA A 818 -20.08 9.52 24.26
C ALA A 818 -19.59 8.39 25.19
N ARG A 819 -18.50 7.72 24.80
CA ARG A 819 -17.99 6.58 25.55
C ARG A 819 -17.40 6.96 26.90
N PHE A 820 -16.72 8.10 27.01
CA PHE A 820 -16.27 8.60 28.32
C PHE A 820 -17.45 8.88 29.26
N ALA A 821 -18.58 9.37 28.76
CA ALA A 821 -19.78 9.58 29.57
C ALA A 821 -20.41 8.25 30.01
N GLU A 822 -20.49 7.25 29.12
CA GLU A 822 -20.98 5.91 29.44
C GLU A 822 -20.16 5.23 30.53
N LEU A 823 -18.85 5.48 30.56
CA LEU A 823 -17.94 4.94 31.57
C LEU A 823 -17.97 5.75 32.89
N GLY A 824 -18.82 6.76 33.02
CA GLY A 824 -18.99 7.55 34.24
C GLY A 824 -18.16 8.84 34.33
N GLY A 825 -17.47 9.23 33.26
CA GLY A 825 -16.74 10.50 33.20
C GLY A 825 -17.68 11.71 33.20
N ALA A 826 -17.28 12.78 33.89
CA ALA A 826 -17.99 14.04 33.94
C ALA A 826 -17.42 15.04 32.91
N ARG A 827 -18.26 15.49 31.98
CA ARG A 827 -17.90 16.58 31.04
C ARG A 827 -17.73 17.90 31.80
N VAL A 828 -16.58 18.54 31.63
CA VAL A 828 -16.32 19.87 32.21
C VAL A 828 -16.59 21.02 31.24
N LEU A 829 -16.51 20.74 29.95
CA LEU A 829 -16.92 21.61 28.85
C LEU A 829 -17.58 20.74 27.78
N ASP A 830 -18.55 21.30 27.06
CA ASP A 830 -19.18 20.61 25.93
C ASP A 830 -18.14 20.28 24.85
N ARG A 831 -18.35 19.13 24.18
CA ARG A 831 -17.57 18.75 23.01
C ARG A 831 -17.73 19.81 21.92
N VAL A 832 -16.63 20.12 21.25
CA VAL A 832 -16.61 21.02 20.09
C VAL A 832 -16.14 20.24 18.87
N ASP A 833 -16.97 20.18 17.83
CA ASP A 833 -16.67 19.54 16.56
C ASP A 833 -16.40 20.62 15.51
N CYS A 834 -15.20 20.65 14.94
CA CYS A 834 -14.78 21.73 14.05
C CYS A 834 -13.91 21.22 12.89
N GLU A 835 -13.77 22.03 11.84
CA GLU A 835 -12.86 21.69 10.76
C GLU A 835 -11.41 21.99 11.15
N VAL A 836 -10.47 21.31 10.50
CA VAL A 836 -9.01 21.53 10.67
C VAL A 836 -8.61 23.01 10.49
N HIS A 837 -9.42 23.80 9.80
CA HIS A 837 -9.14 25.20 9.48
C HIS A 837 -9.95 26.22 10.31
N ASP A 838 -10.72 25.77 11.31
CA ASP A 838 -11.57 26.63 12.14
C ASP A 838 -10.81 27.29 13.31
N GLY A 839 -9.87 28.16 12.96
CA GLY A 839 -8.99 28.85 13.93
C GLY A 839 -9.71 29.58 15.07
N PRO A 840 -10.80 30.34 14.83
CA PRO A 840 -11.56 30.99 15.90
C PRO A 840 -12.19 30.02 16.90
N THR A 841 -12.70 28.88 16.43
CA THR A 841 -13.25 27.84 17.31
C THR A 841 -12.17 27.15 18.11
N HIS A 842 -11.01 26.85 17.49
CA HIS A 842 -9.84 26.33 18.20
C HIS A 842 -9.41 27.26 19.34
N GLN A 843 -9.31 28.56 19.04
CA GLN A 843 -8.88 29.59 20.00
C GLN A 843 -9.87 29.74 21.16
N ARG A 844 -11.18 29.82 20.88
CA ARG A 844 -12.21 29.90 21.93
C ARG A 844 -12.23 28.66 22.82
N TRP A 845 -12.02 27.47 22.25
CA TRP A 845 -11.95 26.25 23.04
C TRP A 845 -10.73 26.26 23.98
N ILE A 846 -9.55 26.68 23.50
CA ILE A 846 -8.35 26.88 24.32
C ILE A 846 -8.64 27.87 25.47
N GLU A 847 -9.29 29.00 25.19
CA GLU A 847 -9.65 29.99 26.20
C GLU A 847 -10.65 29.46 27.24
N ARG A 848 -11.64 28.66 26.83
CA ARG A 848 -12.59 27.99 27.73
C ARG A 848 -11.89 26.98 28.64
N VAL A 849 -10.96 26.19 28.10
CA VAL A 849 -10.15 25.24 28.89
C VAL A 849 -9.30 25.98 29.93
N ALA A 850 -8.64 27.06 29.52
CA ALA A 850 -7.84 27.91 30.41
C ALA A 850 -8.71 28.56 31.51
N GLY A 851 -9.89 29.08 31.15
CA GLY A 851 -10.85 29.65 32.09
C GLY A 851 -11.42 28.64 33.08
N TYR A 852 -11.71 27.41 32.64
CA TYR A 852 -12.16 26.31 33.51
C TYR A 852 -11.11 25.97 34.58
N LEU A 853 -9.84 25.93 34.20
CA LEU A 853 -8.77 25.69 35.15
C LEU A 853 -8.56 26.87 36.12
N ASN A 854 -8.96 28.10 35.74
CA ASN A 854 -8.75 29.32 36.52
C ASN A 854 -10.05 30.12 36.83
N PRO A 855 -10.94 29.60 37.68
CA PRO A 855 -12.20 30.28 38.02
C PRO A 855 -12.03 31.57 38.86
N GLY A 856 -10.81 31.89 39.33
CA GLY A 856 -10.52 32.98 40.28
C GLY A 856 -9.83 34.22 39.72
N GLY A 857 -9.53 34.29 38.42
CA GLY A 857 -9.10 35.52 37.72
C GLY A 857 -7.82 36.21 38.22
N ALA A 858 -6.70 35.98 37.53
CA ALA A 858 -5.63 36.96 37.43
C ALA A 858 -5.62 37.48 35.98
N GLN A 859 -5.73 38.80 35.83
CA GLN A 859 -5.74 39.50 34.53
C GLN A 859 -4.53 39.11 33.68
N ALA A 860 -4.80 38.75 32.42
CA ALA A 860 -3.78 38.59 31.40
C ALA A 860 -3.01 39.91 31.21
N VAL A 861 -1.68 39.83 31.27
CA VAL A 861 -0.77 40.90 30.87
C VAL A 861 -1.04 41.22 29.39
N PRO A 862 -1.19 42.50 29.00
CA PRO A 862 -1.44 42.84 27.60
C PRO A 862 -0.22 42.45 26.75
N PRO A 863 -0.41 41.84 25.57
CA PRO A 863 0.71 41.50 24.71
C PRO A 863 1.42 42.79 24.26
N SER A 864 2.70 42.88 24.63
CA SER A 864 3.65 43.87 24.14
C SER A 864 3.84 43.70 22.63
N ALA A 865 3.81 44.85 21.93
CA ALA A 865 4.21 45.11 20.55
C ALA A 865 3.71 44.13 19.47
N ALA A 866 2.85 44.65 18.59
CA ALA A 866 2.31 43.95 17.43
C ALA A 866 3.41 43.24 16.62
N ALA A 867 3.44 41.90 16.72
CA ALA A 867 4.10 41.05 15.74
C ALA A 867 3.49 41.34 14.35
N PRO A 868 4.29 41.29 13.27
CA PRO A 868 3.80 41.61 11.93
C PRO A 868 2.60 40.72 11.58
N ARG A 869 1.50 41.35 11.13
CA ARG A 869 0.29 40.63 10.69
C ARG A 869 0.69 39.62 9.62
N LEU A 870 0.62 38.33 9.94
CA LEU A 870 1.04 37.25 9.05
C LEU A 870 -0.01 37.04 7.95
N PHE A 871 0.37 37.32 6.70
CA PHE A 871 -0.44 37.09 5.49
C PHE A 871 -0.61 35.59 5.21
N THR A 872 -1.48 34.94 5.99
CA THR A 872 -1.61 33.48 6.05
C THR A 872 -3.08 33.08 6.11
N ARG A 873 -3.40 31.81 5.85
CA ARG A 873 -4.77 31.30 5.85
C ARG A 873 -5.52 31.54 7.17
N ALA A 874 -4.83 31.47 8.31
CA ALA A 874 -5.40 31.73 9.63
C ALA A 874 -5.76 33.21 9.86
N HIS A 875 -5.12 34.11 9.11
CA HIS A 875 -5.30 35.56 9.21
C HIS A 875 -5.44 36.18 7.81
N PRO A 876 -6.55 35.90 7.10
CA PRO A 876 -6.77 36.48 5.78
C PRO A 876 -6.92 37.99 5.89
N VAL A 877 -6.45 38.71 4.88
CA VAL A 877 -6.58 40.15 4.78
C VAL A 877 -7.76 40.50 3.90
N ALA A 878 -8.65 41.36 4.40
CA ALA A 878 -9.74 41.92 3.62
C ALA A 878 -9.18 42.94 2.62
N ALA A 879 -9.06 42.53 1.35
CA ALA A 879 -8.51 43.36 0.28
C ALA A 879 -9.61 43.83 -0.68
N ARG A 880 -9.51 45.07 -1.16
CA ARG A 880 -10.42 45.60 -2.18
C ARG A 880 -9.99 45.09 -3.54
N MET A 881 -10.93 44.63 -4.37
CA MET A 881 -10.64 44.32 -5.76
C MET A 881 -10.43 45.62 -6.55
N SER A 882 -9.19 45.86 -6.96
CA SER A 882 -8.76 47.02 -7.75
C SER A 882 -8.88 46.78 -9.26
N ARG A 883 -8.94 45.52 -9.71
CA ARG A 883 -9.01 45.15 -11.13
C ARG A 883 -9.97 44.01 -11.41
N ASN A 884 -10.71 44.12 -12.53
CA ASN A 884 -11.62 43.10 -13.04
C ASN A 884 -11.73 43.23 -14.57
N ASP A 885 -10.69 42.79 -15.28
CA ASP A 885 -10.55 42.97 -16.72
C ASP A 885 -10.89 41.66 -17.45
N ARG A 886 -11.73 41.71 -18.48
CA ARG A 886 -12.03 40.52 -19.29
C ARG A 886 -10.99 40.33 -20.38
N LEU A 887 -10.34 39.15 -20.40
CA LEU A 887 -9.27 38.80 -21.36
C LEU A 887 -9.79 38.13 -22.64
N THR A 888 -11.02 37.64 -22.62
CA THR A 888 -11.72 36.99 -23.75
C THR A 888 -12.78 37.92 -24.34
N PRO A 889 -13.06 37.88 -25.66
CA PRO A 889 -14.19 38.62 -26.23
C PRO A 889 -15.53 38.11 -25.69
N SER A 890 -16.59 38.92 -25.82
CA SER A 890 -17.93 38.57 -25.33
C SER A 890 -18.52 37.32 -25.96
N SER A 891 -18.14 37.05 -27.21
CA SER A 891 -18.55 35.87 -27.98
C SER A 891 -17.85 34.57 -27.60
N ALA A 892 -16.78 34.61 -26.78
CA ALA A 892 -16.01 33.42 -26.46
C ALA A 892 -16.80 32.43 -25.60
N ALA A 893 -16.65 31.13 -25.88
CA ALA A 893 -17.32 30.07 -25.12
C ALA A 893 -16.89 30.03 -23.64
N LYS A 894 -15.65 30.44 -23.35
CA LYS A 894 -15.12 30.61 -21.99
C LYS A 894 -14.93 32.09 -21.71
N GLU A 895 -15.40 32.51 -20.54
CA GLU A 895 -15.06 33.81 -19.99
C GLU A 895 -13.80 33.67 -19.13
N VAL A 896 -12.73 34.38 -19.50
CA VAL A 896 -11.50 34.45 -18.69
C VAL A 896 -11.23 35.90 -18.35
N ARG A 897 -10.92 36.15 -17.07
CA ARG A 897 -10.69 37.48 -16.53
C ARG A 897 -9.39 37.56 -15.76
N GLN A 898 -8.84 38.77 -15.70
CA GLN A 898 -7.80 39.17 -14.78
C GLN A 898 -8.42 39.90 -13.61
N PHE A 899 -8.15 39.40 -12.40
CA PHE A 899 -8.55 40.05 -11.16
C PHE A 899 -7.33 40.65 -10.48
N GLY A 900 -7.49 41.75 -9.77
CA GLY A 900 -6.42 42.36 -8.97
C GLY A 900 -6.96 42.82 -7.62
N PHE A 901 -6.17 42.59 -6.56
CA PHE A 901 -6.49 42.99 -5.20
C PHE A 901 -5.45 43.97 -4.68
N ASP A 902 -5.93 45.09 -4.14
CA ASP A 902 -5.12 46.12 -3.50
C ASP A 902 -4.60 45.62 -2.15
N ILE A 903 -3.27 45.56 -2.03
CA ILE A 903 -2.54 45.12 -0.83
C ILE A 903 -1.74 46.26 -0.16
N SER A 904 -1.85 47.50 -0.65
CA SER A 904 -1.08 48.67 -0.18
C SER A 904 -1.26 48.93 1.33
N ALA A 905 -2.49 48.77 1.84
CA ALA A 905 -2.85 49.07 3.22
C ALA A 905 -2.31 48.05 4.25
N ALA A 906 -1.77 46.93 3.81
CA ALA A 906 -1.47 45.79 4.68
C ALA A 906 0.04 45.53 4.90
N GLY A 907 0.93 46.29 4.26
CA GLY A 907 2.40 46.09 4.38
C GLY A 907 2.85 44.70 3.92
N LEU A 908 2.08 44.08 3.03
CA LEU A 908 2.26 42.69 2.61
C LEU A 908 3.17 42.59 1.41
N THR A 909 3.92 41.50 1.34
CA THR A 909 4.72 41.14 0.16
C THR A 909 4.42 39.71 -0.25
N TYR A 910 4.53 39.45 -1.56
CA TYR A 910 4.46 38.13 -2.16
C TYR A 910 5.65 37.95 -3.11
N SER A 911 5.89 36.72 -3.56
CA SER A 911 6.87 36.46 -4.62
C SER A 911 6.16 35.86 -5.83
N VAL A 912 6.73 36.06 -7.02
CA VAL A 912 6.25 35.36 -8.21
C VAL A 912 6.32 33.85 -8.00
N GLY A 913 5.29 33.14 -8.45
CA GLY A 913 5.12 31.70 -8.26
C GLY A 913 4.37 31.30 -6.99
N ASP A 914 4.16 32.23 -6.05
CA ASP A 914 3.22 32.02 -4.93
C ASP A 914 1.76 31.94 -5.46
N SER A 915 0.87 31.41 -4.63
CA SER A 915 -0.57 31.31 -4.92
C SER A 915 -1.40 32.12 -3.93
N LEU A 916 -2.53 32.68 -4.38
CA LEU A 916 -3.46 33.43 -3.57
C LEU A 916 -4.69 32.59 -3.25
N GLY A 917 -5.01 32.46 -1.97
CA GLY A 917 -6.29 31.93 -1.51
C GLY A 917 -7.32 33.03 -1.45
N VAL A 918 -8.46 32.83 -2.10
CA VAL A 918 -9.60 33.74 -2.11
C VAL A 918 -10.74 33.11 -1.33
N VAL A 919 -11.30 33.83 -0.35
CA VAL A 919 -12.48 33.40 0.40
C VAL A 919 -13.74 33.99 -0.27
N PRO A 920 -14.54 33.17 -0.98
CA PRO A 920 -15.73 33.67 -1.65
C PRO A 920 -16.93 33.77 -0.71
N THR A 921 -18.05 34.30 -1.20
CA THR A 921 -19.38 34.20 -0.58
C THR A 921 -20.40 33.72 -1.60
N ASN A 922 -21.51 33.12 -1.18
CA ASN A 922 -22.62 32.80 -2.07
C ASN A 922 -23.35 34.07 -2.52
N SER A 923 -24.05 34.02 -3.66
CA SER A 923 -24.81 35.17 -4.15
C SER A 923 -26.16 35.28 -3.45
N ALA A 924 -26.69 36.50 -3.28
CA ALA A 924 -28.02 36.69 -2.71
C ALA A 924 -29.11 35.95 -3.51
N ALA A 925 -28.93 35.80 -4.83
CA ALA A 925 -29.84 35.02 -5.67
C ALA A 925 -29.74 33.52 -5.40
N ASP A 926 -28.54 32.98 -5.17
CA ASP A 926 -28.34 31.57 -4.80
C ASP A 926 -28.93 31.28 -3.42
N VAL A 927 -28.69 32.17 -2.44
CA VAL A 927 -29.27 32.07 -1.10
C VAL A 927 -30.79 32.17 -1.14
N ALA A 928 -31.36 33.12 -1.90
CA ALA A 928 -32.81 33.21 -2.07
C ALA A 928 -33.40 31.96 -2.74
N ARG A 929 -32.71 31.38 -3.74
CA ARG A 929 -33.14 30.11 -4.35
C ARG A 929 -33.07 28.95 -3.38
N TRP A 930 -32.02 28.87 -2.57
CA TRP A 930 -31.90 27.85 -1.53
C TRP A 930 -33.00 27.98 -0.47
N LEU A 931 -33.25 29.19 0.04
CA LEU A 931 -34.32 29.47 1.00
C LEU A 931 -35.70 29.17 0.40
N ALA A 932 -35.93 29.49 -0.87
CA ALA A 932 -37.16 29.13 -1.56
C ALA A 932 -37.32 27.60 -1.73
N ALA A 933 -36.25 26.90 -2.10
CA ALA A 933 -36.26 25.45 -2.28
C ALA A 933 -36.50 24.70 -0.96
N THR A 934 -35.89 25.16 0.14
CA THR A 934 -36.02 24.55 1.47
C THR A 934 -37.25 25.04 2.25
N GLY A 935 -37.72 26.26 1.96
CA GLY A 935 -38.82 26.95 2.66
C GLY A 935 -38.46 27.53 4.02
N LEU A 936 -37.17 27.68 4.31
CA LEU A 936 -36.72 28.24 5.58
C LEU A 936 -36.78 29.78 5.58
N PRO A 937 -37.19 30.42 6.69
CA PRO A 937 -37.15 31.88 6.83
C PRO A 937 -35.71 32.40 6.80
N ALA A 938 -35.49 33.51 6.10
CA ALA A 938 -34.16 34.13 5.96
C ALA A 938 -33.60 34.64 7.30
N GLU A 939 -34.51 35.15 8.14
CA GLU A 939 -34.28 35.75 9.45
C GLU A 939 -34.20 34.72 10.59
N GLN A 940 -34.39 33.43 10.30
CA GLN A 940 -34.26 32.39 11.32
C GLN A 940 -32.84 32.41 11.89
N THR A 941 -32.71 32.63 13.20
CA THR A 941 -31.42 32.61 13.88
C THR A 941 -30.84 31.21 13.88
N VAL A 942 -29.56 31.10 13.52
CA VAL A 942 -28.78 29.87 13.58
C VAL A 942 -27.41 30.14 14.18
N GLU A 943 -26.83 29.15 14.85
CA GLU A 943 -25.46 29.25 15.37
C GLU A 943 -24.46 28.76 14.32
N VAL A 944 -23.43 29.55 14.05
CA VAL A 944 -22.28 29.13 13.23
C VAL A 944 -21.00 29.54 13.95
N ASP A 945 -20.16 28.55 14.26
CA ASP A 945 -18.91 28.72 14.99
C ASP A 945 -19.15 29.61 16.23
N GLY A 946 -20.04 29.22 17.14
CA GLY A 946 -20.30 29.94 18.39
C GLY A 946 -20.86 31.36 18.24
N THR A 947 -21.36 31.73 17.06
CA THR A 947 -21.95 33.05 16.78
C THR A 947 -23.39 32.86 16.30
N GLU A 948 -24.35 33.58 16.88
CA GLU A 948 -25.73 33.61 16.38
C GLU A 948 -25.86 34.61 15.24
N LEU A 949 -26.36 34.16 14.09
CA LEU A 949 -26.59 35.01 12.92
C LEU A 949 -27.85 34.54 12.15
N PRO A 950 -28.48 35.40 11.33
CA PRO A 950 -29.55 34.99 10.44
C PRO A 950 -29.11 33.88 9.48
N LEU A 951 -29.97 32.90 9.20
CA LEU A 951 -29.71 31.80 8.28
C LEU A 951 -29.23 32.29 6.91
N ALA A 952 -29.81 33.39 6.40
CA ALA A 952 -29.36 33.98 5.14
C ALA A 952 -27.88 34.42 5.18
N GLU A 953 -27.39 34.92 6.31
CA GLU A 953 -25.99 35.30 6.50
C GLU A 953 -25.10 34.04 6.61
N ALA A 954 -25.56 33.01 7.33
CA ALA A 954 -24.87 31.73 7.44
C ALA A 954 -24.67 31.06 6.06
N LEU A 955 -25.73 31.00 5.26
CA LEU A 955 -25.69 30.47 3.90
C LEU A 955 -24.88 31.36 2.96
N THR A 956 -24.76 32.67 3.23
CA THR A 956 -23.95 33.57 2.40
C THR A 956 -22.45 33.34 2.63
N HIS A 957 -22.02 33.19 3.89
CA HIS A 957 -20.61 33.27 4.26
C HIS A 957 -19.97 31.96 4.68
N HIS A 958 -20.74 30.96 5.14
CA HIS A 958 -20.18 29.82 5.86
C HIS A 958 -20.37 28.47 5.16
N TYR A 959 -21.43 28.28 4.38
CA TYR A 959 -21.77 26.98 3.76
C TYR A 959 -21.73 27.02 2.24
N ASP A 960 -21.23 25.97 1.58
CA ASP A 960 -21.30 25.84 0.12
C ASP A 960 -22.60 25.16 -0.33
N ILE A 961 -23.63 25.99 -0.54
CA ILE A 961 -24.95 25.56 -1.03
C ILE A 961 -24.96 25.14 -2.50
N CYS A 962 -23.87 25.36 -3.24
CA CYS A 962 -23.74 24.99 -4.64
C CYS A 962 -23.02 23.65 -4.82
N ALA A 963 -22.31 23.15 -3.80
CA ALA A 963 -21.65 21.87 -3.85
C ALA A 963 -22.66 20.71 -3.91
N VAL A 964 -22.44 19.76 -4.82
CA VAL A 964 -23.14 18.47 -4.81
C VAL A 964 -22.20 17.47 -4.13
N THR A 965 -22.53 17.08 -2.91
CA THR A 965 -21.72 16.17 -2.08
C THR A 965 -22.45 14.85 -1.85
N PRO A 966 -21.71 13.75 -1.56
CA PRO A 966 -22.34 12.48 -1.17
C PRO A 966 -23.29 12.63 0.03
N ASN A 967 -22.92 13.45 1.02
CA ASN A 967 -23.75 13.73 2.19
C ASN A 967 -25.06 14.40 1.81
N LEU A 968 -25.03 15.41 0.93
CA LEU A 968 -26.24 16.07 0.44
C LEU A 968 -27.16 15.07 -0.30
N LEU A 969 -26.61 14.23 -1.17
CA LEU A 969 -27.40 13.24 -1.92
C LEU A 969 -28.00 12.17 -1.01
N THR A 970 -27.25 11.72 -0.01
CA THR A 970 -27.70 10.72 0.97
C THR A 970 -28.80 11.28 1.86
N PHE A 971 -28.61 12.49 2.38
CA PHE A 971 -29.62 13.20 3.17
C PHE A 971 -30.94 13.37 2.42
N LEU A 972 -30.86 13.77 1.14
CA LEU A 972 -32.05 13.89 0.29
C LEU A 972 -32.72 12.53 0.05
N ALA A 973 -31.93 11.47 -0.17
CA ALA A 973 -32.45 10.12 -0.37
C ALA A 973 -33.16 9.58 0.87
N ASP A 974 -32.63 9.84 2.06
CA ASP A 974 -33.19 9.37 3.31
C ASP A 974 -34.44 10.16 3.70
N SER A 975 -34.46 11.47 3.42
CA SER A 975 -35.62 12.33 3.62
C SER A 975 -36.77 12.03 2.65
N ALA A 976 -36.48 11.48 1.46
CA ALA A 976 -37.47 10.98 0.51
C ALA A 976 -38.08 9.62 0.93
N GLY A 977 -37.62 9.04 2.03
CA GLY A 977 -37.98 7.70 2.51
C GLY A 977 -39.35 7.57 3.17
N ASP A 978 -40.06 8.66 3.47
CA ASP A 978 -41.36 8.58 4.15
C ASP A 978 -42.52 8.37 3.14
N LYS A 979 -43.13 7.18 3.24
CA LYS A 979 -44.30 6.55 2.56
C LYS A 979 -44.68 6.85 1.09
N ALA A 980 -44.13 7.82 0.36
CA ALA A 980 -44.66 8.18 -0.97
C ALA A 980 -43.73 8.05 -2.19
N ASP A 981 -42.39 7.99 -2.07
CA ASP A 981 -41.55 8.00 -3.29
C ASP A 981 -40.22 7.22 -3.26
N LYS A 982 -40.31 5.89 -3.18
CA LYS A 982 -39.15 4.96 -3.22
C LYS A 982 -38.29 5.09 -4.50
N THR A 983 -38.84 5.62 -5.58
CA THR A 983 -38.14 5.79 -6.87
C THR A 983 -37.10 6.90 -6.76
N THR A 984 -37.47 8.02 -6.15
CA THR A 984 -36.61 9.18 -5.91
C THR A 984 -35.41 8.83 -5.03
N ALA A 985 -35.63 8.13 -3.91
CA ALA A 985 -34.54 7.67 -3.03
C ALA A 985 -33.53 6.75 -3.76
N ARG A 986 -34.02 5.87 -4.65
CA ARG A 986 -33.17 5.00 -5.47
C ARG A 986 -32.35 5.80 -6.48
N GLN A 987 -32.95 6.79 -7.13
CA GLN A 987 -32.26 7.66 -8.09
C GLN A 987 -31.14 8.47 -7.41
N LEU A 988 -31.40 9.03 -6.23
CA LEU A 988 -30.42 9.79 -5.46
C LEU A 988 -29.26 8.92 -4.94
N ARG A 989 -29.55 7.69 -4.48
CA ARG A 989 -28.51 6.73 -4.09
C ARG A 989 -27.65 6.28 -5.28
N ALA A 990 -28.26 6.08 -6.45
CA ALA A 990 -27.52 5.79 -7.69
C ALA A 990 -26.66 6.99 -8.14
N ALA A 991 -27.18 8.21 -8.00
CA ALA A 991 -26.43 9.44 -8.26
C ALA A 991 -25.21 9.58 -7.35
N CYS A 992 -25.32 9.19 -6.07
CA CYS A 992 -24.22 9.20 -5.11
C CYS A 992 -23.05 8.31 -5.58
N ALA A 993 -23.36 7.11 -6.13
CA ALA A 993 -22.34 6.19 -6.66
C ALA A 993 -21.63 6.70 -7.94
N GLN A 994 -22.23 7.64 -8.69
CA GLN A 994 -21.70 8.18 -9.95
C GLN A 994 -21.66 9.72 -9.97
N ILE A 995 -21.33 10.33 -8.83
CA ILE A 995 -21.49 11.77 -8.61
C ILE A 995 -20.79 12.66 -9.65
N SER A 996 -19.62 12.25 -10.15
CA SER A 996 -18.79 13.03 -11.09
C SER A 996 -19.44 13.25 -12.46
N SER A 997 -20.08 12.22 -13.04
CA SER A 997 -20.80 12.33 -14.31
C SER A 997 -22.21 12.85 -14.09
N TRP A 998 -22.87 12.44 -13.00
CA TRP A 998 -24.25 12.82 -12.72
C TRP A 998 -24.43 14.32 -12.43
N ARG A 999 -23.44 14.95 -11.76
CA ARG A 999 -23.46 16.39 -11.46
C ARG A 999 -23.23 17.30 -12.67
N LEU A 1000 -22.90 16.77 -13.85
CA LEU A 1000 -22.67 17.58 -15.05
C LEU A 1000 -23.91 18.43 -15.35
N GLY A 1001 -23.76 19.76 -15.26
CA GLY A 1001 -24.85 20.71 -15.47
C GLY A 1001 -25.75 20.96 -14.26
N ARG A 1002 -25.41 20.45 -13.06
CA ARG A 1002 -26.19 20.63 -11.82
C ARG A 1002 -25.33 21.21 -10.69
N ASN A 1003 -25.95 21.99 -9.79
CA ASN A 1003 -25.39 22.38 -8.49
C ASN A 1003 -26.27 21.90 -7.33
N GLY A 1004 -25.82 22.09 -6.08
CA GLY A 1004 -26.56 21.67 -4.88
C GLY A 1004 -27.99 22.22 -4.82
N ILE A 1005 -28.19 23.48 -5.22
CA ILE A 1005 -29.51 24.13 -5.29
C ILE A 1005 -30.44 23.40 -6.28
N ASP A 1006 -29.92 23.00 -7.45
CA ASP A 1006 -30.69 22.25 -8.45
C ASP A 1006 -31.21 20.95 -7.87
N VAL A 1007 -30.32 20.22 -7.20
CA VAL A 1007 -30.65 18.93 -6.59
C VAL A 1007 -31.70 19.11 -5.49
N VAL A 1008 -31.52 20.08 -4.59
CA VAL A 1008 -32.51 20.33 -3.52
C VAL A 1008 -33.86 20.77 -4.08
N THR A 1009 -33.87 21.56 -5.16
CA THR A 1009 -35.10 22.02 -5.82
C THR A 1009 -35.81 20.87 -6.54
N GLU A 1010 -35.05 20.00 -7.24
CA GLU A 1010 -35.58 18.87 -8.01
C GLU A 1010 -36.25 17.83 -7.10
N PHE A 1011 -35.66 17.56 -5.94
CA PHE A 1011 -36.13 16.48 -5.05
C PHE A 1011 -36.95 16.96 -3.84
N GLY A 1012 -36.95 18.26 -3.53
CA GLY A 1012 -37.93 18.90 -2.67
C GLY A 1012 -38.03 18.34 -1.24
N VAL A 1013 -36.99 18.51 -0.42
CA VAL A 1013 -36.95 18.05 0.98
C VAL A 1013 -37.26 19.19 1.96
N ARG A 1014 -38.16 18.92 2.92
CA ARG A 1014 -38.42 19.80 4.07
C ARG A 1014 -37.62 19.31 5.26
N ALA A 1015 -36.68 20.13 5.72
CA ALA A 1015 -35.85 19.88 6.89
C ALA A 1015 -35.59 21.20 7.61
N ASP A 1016 -35.35 21.12 8.91
CA ASP A 1016 -35.05 22.31 9.71
C ASP A 1016 -33.65 22.87 9.42
N ALA A 1017 -33.37 24.07 9.93
CA ALA A 1017 -32.11 24.76 9.68
C ALA A 1017 -30.89 24.00 10.23
N GLN A 1018 -31.02 23.29 11.35
CA GLN A 1018 -29.93 22.52 11.95
C GLN A 1018 -29.56 21.32 11.07
N GLN A 1019 -30.56 20.59 10.57
CA GLN A 1019 -30.34 19.47 9.67
C GLN A 1019 -29.61 19.90 8.39
N TRP A 1020 -29.93 21.08 7.83
CA TRP A 1020 -29.18 21.61 6.68
C TRP A 1020 -27.75 22.02 7.04
N GLN A 1021 -27.52 22.58 8.23
CA GLN A 1021 -26.16 22.89 8.69
C GLN A 1021 -25.30 21.63 8.86
N ASP A 1022 -25.90 20.51 9.26
CA ASP A 1022 -25.20 19.25 9.45
C ASP A 1022 -24.80 18.60 8.11
N VAL A 1023 -25.59 18.82 7.05
CA VAL A 1023 -25.40 18.19 5.73
C VAL A 1023 -24.53 19.03 4.79
N LEU A 1024 -24.61 20.36 4.91
CA LEU A 1024 -23.85 21.28 4.06
C LEU A 1024 -22.36 21.31 4.46
N VAL A 1025 -21.50 21.33 3.44
CA VAL A 1025 -20.06 21.53 3.62
C VAL A 1025 -19.74 23.01 3.81
N ARG A 1026 -18.62 23.32 4.48
CA ARG A 1026 -18.18 24.70 4.64
C ARG A 1026 -17.70 25.28 3.32
N LEU A 1027 -17.89 26.59 3.19
CA LEU A 1027 -17.38 27.35 2.06
C LEU A 1027 -15.85 27.45 2.15
N THR A 1028 -15.15 26.68 1.32
CA THR A 1028 -13.68 26.63 1.35
C THR A 1028 -13.06 27.73 0.48
N PRO A 1029 -11.92 28.31 0.88
CA PRO A 1029 -11.17 29.23 0.01
C PRO A 1029 -10.68 28.56 -1.26
N ARG A 1030 -10.67 29.28 -2.39
CA ARG A 1030 -10.14 28.79 -3.66
C ARG A 1030 -8.74 29.31 -3.91
N MET A 1031 -7.81 28.41 -4.22
CA MET A 1031 -6.43 28.75 -4.58
C MET A 1031 -6.31 29.10 -6.06
N TYR A 1032 -5.54 30.15 -6.36
CA TYR A 1032 -5.19 30.58 -7.71
C TYR A 1032 -3.72 30.96 -7.79
N SER A 1033 -3.00 30.52 -8.83
CA SER A 1033 -1.63 30.98 -9.09
C SER A 1033 -1.63 32.49 -9.40
N ILE A 1034 -0.68 33.23 -8.82
CA ILE A 1034 -0.56 34.68 -9.01
C ILE A 1034 -0.01 34.99 -10.40
N SER A 1035 -0.59 35.99 -11.07
CA SER A 1035 -0.28 36.40 -12.45
C SER A 1035 0.50 37.71 -12.59
N SER A 1036 0.95 38.30 -11.48
CA SER A 1036 1.73 39.54 -11.42
C SER A 1036 3.07 39.34 -10.72
N SER A 1037 3.98 40.29 -10.94
CA SER A 1037 5.19 40.47 -10.13
C SER A 1037 5.01 41.62 -9.13
N PRO A 1038 5.47 41.49 -7.87
CA PRO A 1038 5.46 42.57 -6.90
C PRO A 1038 6.38 43.74 -7.31
N LEU A 1039 7.34 43.52 -8.21
CA LEU A 1039 8.22 44.59 -8.71
C LEU A 1039 7.55 45.49 -9.76
N VAL A 1040 6.51 44.98 -10.41
CA VAL A 1040 5.71 45.71 -11.42
C VAL A 1040 4.40 46.21 -10.84
N SER A 1041 3.82 45.46 -9.89
CA SER A 1041 2.58 45.79 -9.20
C SER A 1041 2.78 45.60 -7.69
N PRO A 1042 3.50 46.52 -7.02
CA PRO A 1042 3.85 46.40 -5.60
C PRO A 1042 2.62 46.46 -4.69
N ASP A 1043 1.62 47.23 -5.10
CA ASP A 1043 0.39 47.46 -4.34
C ASP A 1043 -0.78 46.58 -4.80
N GLU A 1044 -0.58 45.72 -5.81
CA GLU A 1044 -1.66 44.89 -6.38
C GLU A 1044 -1.19 43.45 -6.66
N VAL A 1045 -1.92 42.46 -6.13
CA VAL A 1045 -1.75 41.04 -6.49
C VAL A 1045 -2.80 40.62 -7.51
N GLN A 1046 -2.37 40.07 -8.65
CA GLN A 1046 -3.25 39.76 -9.78
C GLN A 1046 -3.43 38.25 -9.99
N LEU A 1047 -4.60 37.84 -10.49
CA LEU A 1047 -4.96 36.46 -10.81
C LEU A 1047 -5.47 36.34 -12.26
N THR A 1048 -5.26 35.19 -12.90
CA THR A 1048 -5.91 34.83 -14.18
C THR A 1048 -6.91 33.71 -13.94
N VAL A 1049 -8.20 33.97 -14.14
CA VAL A 1049 -9.27 33.05 -13.71
C VAL A 1049 -10.27 32.79 -14.84
N SER A 1050 -10.58 31.52 -15.07
CA SER A 1050 -11.71 31.12 -15.93
C SER A 1050 -13.00 31.16 -15.10
N VAL A 1051 -13.93 32.00 -15.53
CA VAL A 1051 -15.23 32.17 -14.90
C VAL A 1051 -16.14 31.04 -15.33
N VAL A 1052 -16.53 30.18 -14.38
CA VAL A 1052 -17.37 29.02 -14.65
C VAL A 1052 -18.82 29.48 -14.71
N ARG A 1053 -19.45 29.34 -15.88
CA ARG A 1053 -20.88 29.59 -16.09
C ARG A 1053 -21.48 28.49 -16.95
N TYR A 1054 -22.67 28.05 -16.59
CA TYR A 1054 -23.41 27.04 -17.34
C TYR A 1054 -24.92 27.23 -17.14
N ARG A 1055 -25.73 26.42 -17.82
CA ARG A 1055 -27.18 26.40 -17.67
C ARG A 1055 -27.57 25.18 -16.84
N GLY A 1056 -28.39 25.39 -15.82
CA GLY A 1056 -28.95 24.32 -15.00
C GLY A 1056 -30.06 23.57 -15.77
N PRO A 1057 -30.61 22.49 -15.18
CA PRO A 1057 -31.71 21.73 -15.79
C PRO A 1057 -32.96 22.57 -16.09
N ASP A 1058 -33.19 23.61 -15.29
CA ASP A 1058 -34.28 24.59 -15.45
C ASP A 1058 -34.03 25.66 -16.52
N GLY A 1059 -32.91 25.59 -17.24
CA GLY A 1059 -32.46 26.63 -18.18
C GLY A 1059 -31.96 27.92 -17.52
N GLY A 1060 -31.98 28.00 -16.18
CA GLY A 1060 -31.48 29.11 -15.40
C GLY A 1060 -29.95 29.17 -15.40
N ARG A 1061 -29.39 30.36 -15.15
CA ARG A 1061 -27.93 30.55 -15.11
C ARG A 1061 -27.35 29.95 -13.82
N ARG A 1062 -26.27 29.19 -13.96
CA ARG A 1062 -25.44 28.63 -12.87
C ARG A 1062 -23.99 29.07 -13.06
N GLY A 1063 -23.21 28.98 -11.99
CA GLY A 1063 -21.78 29.27 -12.04
C GLY A 1063 -21.02 28.73 -10.84
N GLY A 1064 -19.70 28.74 -10.93
CA GLY A 1064 -18.83 28.30 -9.84
C GLY A 1064 -18.65 29.41 -8.80
N VAL A 1065 -18.88 29.09 -7.52
CA VAL A 1065 -19.01 30.05 -6.40
C VAL A 1065 -17.94 31.13 -6.42
N CYS A 1066 -16.66 30.76 -6.32
CA CYS A 1066 -15.56 31.74 -6.28
C CYS A 1066 -15.37 32.49 -7.59
N SER A 1067 -15.47 31.80 -8.73
CA SER A 1067 -15.17 32.41 -10.03
C SER A 1067 -16.21 33.46 -10.45
N THR A 1068 -17.49 33.25 -10.15
CA THR A 1068 -18.56 34.23 -10.39
C THR A 1068 -18.64 35.27 -9.29
N TYR A 1069 -18.29 34.93 -8.04
CA TYR A 1069 -18.09 35.93 -6.97
C TYR A 1069 -17.07 36.98 -7.41
N LEU A 1070 -15.90 36.55 -7.87
CA LEU A 1070 -14.86 37.44 -8.39
C LEU A 1070 -15.35 38.27 -9.58
N ALA A 1071 -16.00 37.63 -10.56
CA ALA A 1071 -16.41 38.30 -11.79
C ALA A 1071 -17.50 39.37 -11.59
N ASP A 1072 -18.45 39.11 -10.70
CA ASP A 1072 -19.72 39.85 -10.66
C ASP A 1072 -19.93 40.68 -9.38
N ARG A 1073 -19.22 40.38 -8.28
CA ARG A 1073 -19.56 40.93 -6.95
C ARG A 1073 -18.38 41.48 -6.17
N ALA A 1074 -17.21 40.85 -6.25
CA ALA A 1074 -16.05 41.19 -5.45
C ALA A 1074 -15.54 42.63 -5.62
N GLN A 1075 -15.90 43.32 -6.72
CA GLN A 1075 -15.54 44.73 -6.96
C GLN A 1075 -16.25 45.72 -6.03
N HIS A 1076 -17.40 45.33 -5.46
CA HIS A 1076 -18.24 46.19 -4.62
C HIS A 1076 -18.08 45.91 -3.12
N THR A 1077 -17.14 45.05 -2.73
CA THR A 1077 -16.89 44.66 -1.35
C THR A 1077 -15.39 44.40 -1.11
N THR A 1078 -14.98 44.25 0.14
CA THR A 1078 -13.65 43.72 0.48
C THR A 1078 -13.70 42.20 0.50
N THR A 1079 -12.72 41.57 -0.13
CA THR A 1079 -12.60 40.11 -0.22
C THR A 1079 -11.48 39.62 0.71
N PRO A 1080 -11.72 38.67 1.61
CA PRO A 1080 -10.65 38.06 2.38
C PRO A 1080 -9.74 37.24 1.46
N ILE A 1081 -8.45 37.55 1.48
CA ILE A 1081 -7.41 36.88 0.72
C ILE A 1081 -6.24 36.49 1.62
N PHE A 1082 -5.52 35.43 1.27
CA PHE A 1082 -4.29 35.03 1.96
C PHE A 1082 -3.26 34.46 0.99
N LEU A 1083 -1.99 34.46 1.38
CA LEU A 1083 -0.91 33.91 0.58
C LEU A 1083 -0.58 32.48 0.95
N GLN A 1084 -0.38 31.66 -0.07
CA GLN A 1084 0.30 30.39 0.03
C GLN A 1084 1.66 30.52 -0.67
N ARG A 1085 2.74 30.42 0.13
CA ARG A 1085 4.10 30.54 -0.40
C ARG A 1085 4.53 29.26 -1.11
N SER A 1086 5.20 29.42 -2.25
CA SER A 1086 5.70 28.33 -3.09
C SER A 1086 7.19 28.53 -3.41
N PRO A 1087 8.11 28.38 -2.43
CA PRO A 1087 9.53 28.65 -2.62
C PRO A 1087 10.20 27.74 -3.67
N HIS A 1088 9.56 26.62 -4.02
CA HIS A 1088 10.09 25.65 -4.98
C HIS A 1088 9.68 25.92 -6.44
N PHE A 1089 8.76 26.84 -6.70
CA PHE A 1089 8.28 27.16 -8.05
C PHE A 1089 8.54 28.63 -8.38
N ARG A 1090 9.80 29.01 -8.56
CA ARG A 1090 10.25 30.39 -8.79
C ARG A 1090 11.29 30.45 -9.91
N PRO A 1091 11.42 31.59 -10.62
CA PRO A 1091 12.54 31.79 -11.54
C PRO A 1091 13.89 31.64 -10.80
N PRO A 1092 14.96 31.22 -11.50
CA PRO A 1092 16.28 31.15 -10.90
C PRO A 1092 16.80 32.56 -10.57
N ASP A 1093 17.52 32.68 -9.45
CA ASP A 1093 18.21 33.92 -9.04
C ASP A 1093 19.35 34.30 -10.01
N ASP A 1094 19.89 33.31 -10.73
CA ASP A 1094 20.84 33.55 -11.81
C ASP A 1094 20.21 34.39 -12.92
N ARG A 1095 20.73 35.60 -13.06
CA ARG A 1095 20.30 36.62 -14.03
C ARG A 1095 20.46 36.14 -15.48
N THR A 1096 21.36 35.20 -15.73
CA THR A 1096 21.71 34.70 -17.07
C THR A 1096 21.06 33.35 -17.41
N ALA A 1097 20.53 32.64 -16.41
CA ALA A 1097 19.94 31.33 -16.61
C ALA A 1097 18.74 31.40 -17.56
N PRO A 1098 18.70 30.56 -18.62
CA PRO A 1098 17.53 30.49 -19.48
C PRO A 1098 16.34 29.84 -18.76
N ILE A 1099 15.12 30.21 -19.14
CA ILE A 1099 13.91 29.53 -18.66
C ILE A 1099 12.97 29.17 -19.80
N VAL A 1100 12.32 28.01 -19.67
CA VAL A 1100 11.27 27.51 -20.56
C VAL A 1100 10.00 27.34 -19.74
N MET A 1101 8.92 27.98 -20.16
CA MET A 1101 7.64 28.00 -19.47
C MET A 1101 6.59 27.33 -20.35
N ILE A 1102 5.79 26.43 -19.78
CA ILE A 1102 4.81 25.62 -20.52
C ILE A 1102 3.48 25.71 -19.81
N GLY A 1103 2.54 26.46 -20.40
CA GLY A 1103 1.24 26.73 -19.82
C GLY A 1103 0.09 26.50 -20.78
N ALA A 1104 -1.04 26.04 -20.26
CA ALA A 1104 -2.29 25.95 -21.03
C ALA A 1104 -3.45 26.61 -20.29
N GLY A 1105 -4.30 27.34 -21.02
CA GLY A 1105 -5.43 28.06 -20.43
C GLY A 1105 -4.98 29.07 -19.38
N THR A 1106 -5.60 29.02 -18.19
CA THR A 1106 -5.21 29.89 -17.05
C THR A 1106 -3.84 29.56 -16.46
N GLY A 1107 -3.22 28.43 -16.84
CA GLY A 1107 -1.85 28.08 -16.47
C GLY A 1107 -0.78 29.04 -17.00
N ILE A 1108 -1.16 30.05 -17.79
CA ILE A 1108 -0.27 31.18 -18.15
C ILE A 1108 0.04 32.11 -16.97
N ALA A 1109 -0.80 32.10 -15.92
CA ALA A 1109 -0.73 33.04 -14.80
C ALA A 1109 0.69 33.20 -14.23
N PRO A 1110 1.35 32.15 -13.67
CA PRO A 1110 2.66 32.32 -13.04
C PRO A 1110 3.73 32.80 -14.02
N PHE A 1111 3.62 32.42 -15.30
CA PHE A 1111 4.62 32.75 -16.32
C PHE A 1111 4.58 34.21 -16.75
N ARG A 1112 3.40 34.85 -16.71
CA ARG A 1112 3.32 36.30 -16.84
C ARG A 1112 4.08 37.00 -15.71
N GLY A 1113 3.87 36.56 -14.47
CA GLY A 1113 4.61 37.07 -13.30
C GLY A 1113 6.12 36.87 -13.44
N PHE A 1114 6.57 35.67 -13.86
CA PHE A 1114 7.98 35.36 -14.04
C PHE A 1114 8.66 36.29 -15.05
N LEU A 1115 8.01 36.57 -16.18
CA LEU A 1115 8.53 37.47 -17.21
C LEU A 1115 8.59 38.92 -16.71
N GLN A 1116 7.56 39.37 -15.99
CA GLN A 1116 7.55 40.70 -15.36
C GLN A 1116 8.67 40.88 -14.35
N GLU A 1117 8.86 39.89 -13.47
CA GLU A 1117 9.92 39.88 -12.45
C GLU A 1117 11.30 39.97 -13.09
N ARG A 1118 11.57 39.08 -14.06
CA ARG A 1118 12.87 39.03 -14.74
C ARG A 1118 13.15 40.31 -15.53
N ARG A 1119 12.12 40.91 -16.15
CA ARG A 1119 12.23 42.22 -16.80
C ARG A 1119 12.58 43.33 -15.81
N ALA A 1120 11.87 43.40 -14.67
CA ALA A 1120 12.08 44.44 -13.66
C ALA A 1120 13.47 44.32 -12.99
N LEU A 1121 13.95 43.10 -12.78
CA LEU A 1121 15.29 42.83 -12.24
C LEU A 1121 16.43 42.98 -13.28
N GLY A 1122 16.10 43.22 -14.56
CA GLY A 1122 17.08 43.31 -15.64
C GLY A 1122 17.83 42.00 -15.92
N HIS A 1123 17.16 40.85 -15.75
CA HIS A 1123 17.75 39.55 -16.06
C HIS A 1123 17.95 39.41 -17.58
N THR A 1124 19.14 38.97 -17.99
CA THR A 1124 19.54 38.83 -19.39
C THR A 1124 19.37 37.42 -19.94
N GLY A 1125 19.05 36.45 -19.08
CA GLY A 1125 18.85 35.05 -19.47
C GLY A 1125 17.61 34.87 -20.34
N ARG A 1126 17.75 34.06 -21.40
CA ARG A 1126 16.73 33.87 -22.44
C ARG A 1126 15.43 33.28 -21.87
N ASN A 1127 14.29 33.80 -22.30
CA ASN A 1127 12.98 33.30 -21.87
C ASN A 1127 12.21 32.71 -23.06
N TRP A 1128 11.63 31.51 -22.88
CA TRP A 1128 10.79 30.86 -23.89
C TRP A 1128 9.47 30.42 -23.28
N LEU A 1129 8.35 30.81 -23.89
CA LEU A 1129 7.01 30.41 -23.49
C LEU A 1129 6.34 29.53 -24.55
N PHE A 1130 5.88 28.35 -24.14
CA PHE A 1130 4.87 27.56 -24.85
C PHE A 1130 3.51 27.83 -24.22
N PHE A 1131 2.59 28.37 -25.01
CA PHE A 1131 1.23 28.67 -24.55
C PHE A 1131 0.19 28.00 -25.44
N GLY A 1132 -0.84 27.38 -24.84
CA GLY A 1132 -1.92 26.80 -25.61
C GLY A 1132 -3.32 26.93 -25.02
N ASP A 1133 -4.32 26.96 -25.89
CA ASP A 1133 -5.74 26.97 -25.55
C ASP A 1133 -6.60 26.48 -26.73
N GLN A 1134 -7.89 26.81 -26.78
CA GLN A 1134 -8.82 26.37 -27.82
C GLN A 1134 -8.67 27.19 -29.10
N HIS A 1135 -8.87 28.51 -29.02
CA HIS A 1135 -8.91 29.40 -30.18
C HIS A 1135 -7.99 30.60 -30.04
N ARG A 1136 -7.17 30.90 -31.05
CA ARG A 1136 -6.24 32.05 -31.02
C ARG A 1136 -6.95 33.37 -30.86
N ARG A 1137 -8.05 33.55 -31.60
CA ARG A 1137 -8.80 34.81 -31.63
C ARG A 1137 -9.42 35.13 -30.28
N GLU A 1138 -9.75 34.11 -29.49
CA GLU A 1138 -10.55 34.26 -28.27
C GLU A 1138 -9.73 34.06 -26.99
N ASN A 1139 -8.73 33.17 -27.02
CA ASN A 1139 -8.07 32.65 -25.83
C ASN A 1139 -6.58 32.99 -25.73
N PHE A 1140 -6.05 33.82 -26.63
CA PHE A 1140 -4.66 34.28 -26.51
C PHE A 1140 -4.54 35.40 -25.46
N TYR A 1141 -4.60 35.01 -24.19
CA TYR A 1141 -4.54 35.92 -23.04
C TYR A 1141 -3.25 36.73 -23.05
N TYR A 1142 -3.34 38.00 -22.63
CA TYR A 1142 -2.19 38.90 -22.53
C TYR A 1142 -1.41 39.04 -23.84
N ARG A 1143 -2.08 38.93 -25.01
CA ARG A 1143 -1.43 38.98 -26.32
C ARG A 1143 -0.51 40.18 -26.47
N GLU A 1144 -1.01 41.39 -26.21
CA GLU A 1144 -0.23 42.62 -26.35
C GLU A 1144 0.99 42.62 -25.44
N ASP A 1145 0.83 42.25 -24.17
CA ASP A 1145 1.90 42.13 -23.17
C ASP A 1145 2.99 41.14 -23.61
N LEU A 1146 2.59 39.92 -24.01
CA LEU A 1146 3.52 38.88 -24.46
C LEU A 1146 4.19 39.24 -25.79
N THR A 1147 3.47 39.84 -26.75
CA THR A 1147 4.07 40.30 -28.02
C THR A 1147 4.97 41.51 -27.84
N GLY A 1148 4.66 42.39 -26.89
CA GLY A 1148 5.52 43.48 -26.46
C GLY A 1148 6.82 42.96 -25.88
N MET A 1149 6.74 41.97 -24.98
CA MET A 1149 7.91 41.29 -24.41
C MET A 1149 8.74 40.55 -25.48
N VAL A 1150 8.12 40.07 -26.56
CA VAL A 1150 8.88 39.54 -27.72
C VAL A 1150 9.61 40.66 -28.46
N THR A 1151 8.96 41.80 -28.63
CA THR A 1151 9.50 42.94 -29.40
C THR A 1151 10.64 43.63 -28.68
N ASP A 1152 10.56 43.76 -27.35
CA ASP A 1152 11.60 44.38 -26.52
C ASP A 1152 12.71 43.41 -26.06
N GLY A 1153 12.63 42.14 -26.47
CA GLY A 1153 13.66 41.13 -26.25
C GLY A 1153 13.63 40.43 -24.89
N VAL A 1154 12.66 40.71 -24.02
CA VAL A 1154 12.50 39.96 -22.76
C VAL A 1154 12.09 38.52 -23.06
N LEU A 1155 11.02 38.30 -23.82
CA LEU A 1155 10.54 36.99 -24.25
C LEU A 1155 11.16 36.62 -25.59
N HIS A 1156 12.26 35.87 -25.55
CA HIS A 1156 13.04 35.56 -26.75
C HIS A 1156 12.28 34.66 -27.72
N ARG A 1157 11.35 33.85 -27.20
CA ARG A 1157 10.58 32.92 -28.01
C ARG A 1157 9.19 32.65 -27.45
N LEU A 1158 8.21 32.62 -28.35
CA LEU A 1158 6.80 32.36 -28.03
C LEU A 1158 6.22 31.38 -29.03
N ASP A 1159 5.90 30.16 -28.57
CA ASP A 1159 5.28 29.11 -29.39
C ASP A 1159 3.85 28.86 -28.94
N LEU A 1160 2.92 28.99 -29.89
CA LEU A 1160 1.48 28.98 -29.62
C LEU A 1160 0.81 27.71 -30.14
N ALA A 1161 -0.08 27.12 -29.34
CA ALA A 1161 -0.85 25.92 -29.68
C ALA A 1161 -2.36 26.12 -29.45
N PHE A 1162 -3.13 26.32 -30.53
CA PHE A 1162 -4.58 26.45 -30.45
C PHE A 1162 -5.24 25.19 -31.00
N SER A 1163 -5.96 24.46 -30.15
CA SER A 1163 -6.41 23.10 -30.44
C SER A 1163 -7.63 23.03 -31.37
N ARG A 1164 -8.31 24.14 -31.63
CA ARG A 1164 -9.58 24.20 -32.36
C ARG A 1164 -9.57 25.10 -33.60
N ASP A 1165 -8.43 25.73 -33.93
CA ASP A 1165 -8.31 26.59 -35.11
C ASP A 1165 -8.07 25.80 -36.41
N GLN A 1166 -7.90 24.48 -36.31
CA GLN A 1166 -7.66 23.58 -37.44
C GLN A 1166 -8.21 22.17 -37.16
N PRO A 1167 -8.45 21.32 -38.19
CA PRO A 1167 -9.03 19.98 -38.01
C PRO A 1167 -8.19 19.05 -37.11
N LYS A 1168 -6.85 19.08 -37.27
CA LYS A 1168 -5.92 18.32 -36.43
C LYS A 1168 -5.62 19.11 -35.16
N ARG A 1169 -6.08 18.63 -34.00
CA ARG A 1169 -5.82 19.32 -32.72
C ARG A 1169 -4.31 19.42 -32.45
N ILE A 1170 -3.86 20.62 -32.11
CA ILE A 1170 -2.47 20.92 -31.73
C ILE A 1170 -2.48 21.41 -30.28
N TYR A 1171 -1.63 20.80 -29.46
CA TYR A 1171 -1.43 21.14 -28.05
C TYR A 1171 0.03 21.56 -27.78
N VAL A 1172 0.31 22.09 -26.59
CA VAL A 1172 1.65 22.59 -26.22
C VAL A 1172 2.73 21.52 -26.34
N GLN A 1173 2.43 20.27 -25.97
CA GLN A 1173 3.35 19.14 -26.12
C GLN A 1173 3.70 18.85 -27.59
N ASN A 1174 2.78 19.11 -28.53
CA ASN A 1174 3.10 18.99 -29.96
C ASN A 1174 4.09 20.08 -30.38
N LYS A 1175 3.91 21.32 -29.90
CA LYS A 1175 4.85 22.42 -30.19
C LYS A 1175 6.21 22.23 -29.54
N MET A 1176 6.28 21.57 -28.40
CA MET A 1176 7.56 21.17 -27.83
C MET A 1176 8.29 20.19 -28.77
N ILE A 1177 7.59 19.17 -29.29
CA ILE A 1177 8.17 18.21 -30.25
C ILE A 1177 8.62 18.90 -31.53
N ASP A 1178 7.77 19.75 -32.13
CA ASP A 1178 8.10 20.52 -33.35
C ASP A 1178 9.42 21.30 -33.18
N ASN A 1179 9.71 21.74 -31.96
CA ASN A 1179 10.86 22.56 -31.61
C ASN A 1179 11.94 21.80 -30.82
N GLY A 1180 11.89 20.47 -30.84
CA GLY A 1180 12.70 19.62 -29.95
C GLY A 1180 14.20 19.90 -30.04
N ALA A 1181 14.74 20.15 -31.23
CA ALA A 1181 16.17 20.44 -31.41
C ALA A 1181 16.61 21.71 -30.66
N GLN A 1182 15.81 22.77 -30.74
CA GLN A 1182 16.11 24.03 -30.07
C GLN A 1182 15.86 23.94 -28.57
N LEU A 1183 14.81 23.22 -28.16
CA LEU A 1183 14.52 22.99 -26.75
C LEU A 1183 15.65 22.21 -26.09
N TRP A 1184 16.13 21.16 -26.75
CA TRP A 1184 17.31 20.42 -26.31
C TRP A 1184 18.55 21.31 -26.18
N ALA A 1185 18.86 22.16 -27.16
CA ALA A 1185 19.97 23.10 -27.07
C ALA A 1185 19.87 24.02 -25.83
N TRP A 1186 18.66 24.49 -25.49
CA TRP A 1186 18.47 25.30 -24.28
C TRP A 1186 18.67 24.52 -22.99
N LEU A 1187 18.30 23.23 -22.97
CA LEU A 1187 18.60 22.36 -21.83
C LEU A 1187 20.11 22.18 -21.64
N GLN A 1188 20.87 22.07 -22.74
CA GLN A 1188 22.32 22.04 -22.67
C GLN A 1188 22.91 23.36 -22.15
N ASP A 1189 22.27 24.49 -22.44
CA ASP A 1189 22.66 25.82 -21.96
C ASP A 1189 22.17 26.14 -20.53
N GLY A 1190 21.73 25.14 -19.75
CA GLY A 1190 21.35 25.37 -18.36
C GLY A 1190 19.89 25.77 -18.12
N ALA A 1191 19.00 25.69 -19.13
CA ALA A 1191 17.61 26.12 -18.97
C ALA A 1191 16.84 25.42 -17.83
N CYS A 1192 16.02 26.18 -17.10
CA CYS A 1192 15.01 25.66 -16.17
C CYS A 1192 13.64 25.57 -16.86
N ILE A 1193 12.95 24.45 -16.73
CA ILE A 1193 11.63 24.18 -17.31
C ILE A 1193 10.54 24.28 -16.23
N TYR A 1194 9.47 25.00 -16.53
CA TYR A 1194 8.32 25.18 -15.66
C TYR A 1194 7.02 24.76 -16.36
N VAL A 1195 6.16 24.02 -15.66
CA VAL A 1195 4.86 23.55 -16.18
C VAL A 1195 3.73 24.00 -15.27
N CYS A 1196 2.68 24.60 -15.85
CA CYS A 1196 1.47 24.98 -15.10
C CYS A 1196 0.19 24.70 -15.87
N GLY A 1197 -0.75 23.96 -15.25
CA GLY A 1197 -2.06 23.61 -15.81
C GLY A 1197 -2.62 22.29 -15.27
N ASP A 1198 -3.51 21.65 -16.04
CA ASP A 1198 -4.22 20.42 -15.66
C ASP A 1198 -3.29 19.21 -15.48
N ALA A 1199 -3.41 18.53 -14.33
CA ALA A 1199 -2.55 17.42 -13.94
C ALA A 1199 -2.78 16.13 -14.75
N ALA A 1200 -4.05 15.79 -15.03
CA ALA A 1200 -4.41 14.50 -15.64
C ALA A 1200 -4.13 14.44 -17.15
N GLY A 1201 -4.27 15.56 -17.87
CA GLY A 1201 -4.06 15.65 -19.31
C GLY A 1201 -2.78 16.36 -19.71
N MET A 1202 -2.69 17.68 -19.44
CA MET A 1202 -1.65 18.53 -20.03
C MET A 1202 -0.25 18.22 -19.47
N ALA A 1203 -0.12 18.16 -18.15
CA ALA A 1203 1.18 17.93 -17.51
C ALA A 1203 1.78 16.56 -17.89
N ALA A 1204 0.95 15.52 -17.96
CA ALA A 1204 1.36 14.19 -18.42
C ALA A 1204 1.84 14.21 -19.89
N GLY A 1205 1.14 14.93 -20.77
CA GLY A 1205 1.54 15.09 -22.17
C GLY A 1205 2.87 15.82 -22.34
N VAL A 1206 3.10 16.88 -21.56
CA VAL A 1206 4.36 17.66 -21.55
C VAL A 1206 5.54 16.81 -21.07
N ASP A 1207 5.31 16.02 -20.02
CA ASP A 1207 6.32 15.12 -19.44
C ASP A 1207 6.79 14.05 -20.45
N SER A 1208 5.84 13.50 -21.21
CA SER A 1208 6.11 12.56 -22.31
C SER A 1208 6.87 13.22 -23.47
N ALA A 1209 6.46 14.44 -23.87
CA ALA A 1209 7.13 15.17 -24.94
C ALA A 1209 8.57 15.55 -24.59
N LEU A 1210 8.82 16.01 -23.36
CA LEU A 1210 10.17 16.30 -22.88
C LEU A 1210 11.08 15.06 -22.96
N SER A 1211 10.58 13.91 -22.52
CA SER A 1211 11.32 12.64 -22.59
C SER A 1211 11.66 12.26 -24.04
N THR A 1212 10.71 12.48 -24.96
CA THR A 1212 10.92 12.25 -26.40
C THR A 1212 11.99 13.17 -26.97
N ILE A 1213 12.01 14.44 -26.57
CA ILE A 1213 12.97 15.45 -27.03
C ILE A 1213 14.39 15.11 -26.57
N ILE A 1214 14.55 14.79 -25.28
CA ILE A 1214 15.85 14.41 -24.70
C ILE A 1214 16.42 13.20 -25.45
N ARG A 1215 15.58 12.17 -25.68
CA ARG A 1215 16.01 10.97 -26.42
C ARG A 1215 16.41 11.29 -27.86
N THR A 1216 15.56 12.03 -28.57
CA THR A 1216 15.72 12.26 -30.02
C THR A 1216 16.86 13.22 -30.32
N HIS A 1217 16.91 14.35 -29.62
CA HIS A 1217 17.85 15.43 -29.90
C HIS A 1217 19.12 15.34 -29.06
N GLY A 1218 19.07 14.71 -27.89
CA GLY A 1218 20.26 14.33 -27.14
C GLY A 1218 20.98 13.10 -27.70
N ARG A 1219 20.36 12.38 -28.65
CA ARG A 1219 20.83 11.09 -29.16
C ARG A 1219 21.16 10.12 -28.03
N LEU A 1220 20.39 10.23 -26.95
CA LEU A 1220 20.54 9.44 -25.74
C LEU A 1220 19.69 8.17 -25.88
N GLY A 1221 20.22 7.04 -25.39
CA GLY A 1221 19.41 5.85 -25.15
C GLY A 1221 18.29 6.15 -24.15
N ALA A 1222 17.32 5.24 -24.01
CA ALA A 1222 16.19 5.43 -23.09
C ALA A 1222 16.64 5.68 -21.65
N ALA A 1223 17.63 4.92 -21.17
CA ALA A 1223 18.23 5.10 -19.84
C ALA A 1223 18.92 6.46 -19.68
N ALA A 1224 19.82 6.84 -20.59
CA ALA A 1224 20.52 8.13 -20.52
C ALA A 1224 19.55 9.33 -20.64
N ALA A 1225 18.48 9.20 -21.43
CA ALA A 1225 17.44 10.22 -21.51
C ALA A 1225 16.63 10.33 -20.22
N HIS A 1226 16.35 9.20 -19.57
CA HIS A 1226 15.70 9.15 -18.27
C HIS A 1226 16.57 9.78 -17.17
N ASP A 1227 17.86 9.42 -17.11
CA ASP A 1227 18.83 9.99 -16.18
C ASP A 1227 18.99 11.50 -16.35
N TYR A 1228 19.08 11.97 -17.59
CA TYR A 1228 19.15 13.41 -17.87
C TYR A 1228 17.91 14.14 -17.33
N LYS A 1229 16.72 13.58 -17.53
CA LYS A 1229 15.48 14.16 -17.00
C LYS A 1229 15.43 14.11 -15.46
N ARG A 1230 15.93 13.03 -14.85
CA ARG A 1230 16.08 12.93 -13.39
C ARG A 1230 17.01 14.01 -12.86
N ASP A 1231 18.14 14.24 -13.54
CA ASP A 1231 19.08 15.30 -13.20
C ASP A 1231 18.42 16.69 -13.28
N LEU A 1232 17.61 16.94 -14.31
CA LEU A 1232 16.82 18.18 -14.38
C LEU A 1232 15.90 18.36 -13.17
N VAL A 1233 15.27 17.30 -12.66
CA VAL A 1233 14.44 17.39 -11.44
C VAL A 1233 15.30 17.62 -10.20
N ALA A 1234 16.36 16.84 -10.03
CA ALA A 1234 17.25 16.90 -8.87
C ALA A 1234 17.94 18.27 -8.74
N THR A 1235 18.34 18.85 -9.86
CA THR A 1235 18.95 20.19 -9.94
C THR A 1235 17.94 21.33 -9.94
N LYS A 1236 16.64 21.03 -9.70
CA LYS A 1236 15.53 22.01 -9.69
C LYS A 1236 15.37 22.77 -11.02
N ARG A 1237 15.74 22.13 -12.12
CA ARG A 1237 15.60 22.61 -13.50
C ARG A 1237 14.37 22.06 -14.21
N TYR A 1238 13.56 21.20 -13.58
CA TYR A 1238 12.22 20.82 -14.06
C TYR A 1238 11.20 20.90 -12.92
N LEU A 1239 10.28 21.86 -12.99
CA LEU A 1239 9.38 22.28 -11.91
C LEU A 1239 7.91 22.31 -12.38
N ARG A 1240 6.96 21.96 -11.51
CA ARG A 1240 5.53 21.85 -11.87
C ARG A 1240 4.62 22.46 -10.81
N ASP A 1241 3.63 23.24 -11.24
CA ASP A 1241 2.52 23.80 -10.45
C ASP A 1241 1.19 23.37 -11.10
N VAL A 1242 0.65 22.22 -10.69
CA VAL A 1242 -0.49 21.55 -11.34
C VAL A 1242 -1.61 21.28 -10.34
N TYR A 1243 -2.85 21.45 -10.79
CA TYR A 1243 -4.07 21.41 -9.97
C TYR A 1243 -5.10 20.42 -10.50
#